data_AF-A0A2S4W833-F1
#
_entry.id   AF-A0A2S4W833-F1
#
_cell.length_a   1.000
_cell.length_b   1.000
_cell.length_c   1.000
_cell.angle_alpha   90.00
_cell.angle_beta   90.00
_cell.angle_gamma   90.00
#
_symmetry.space_group_name_H-M   'P 1'
#
loop_
_entity.id
_entity.type
_entity.pdbx_description
1 polymer ?
#
loop_
_entity_poly.entity_id
_entity_poly.type
_entity_poly.pdbx_seq_one_letter_code
_entity_poly.pdbx_strand_id
1 'polypeptide(L)'
;MDEQGLRARYRAEKQQKYEQAHPYPGLEEPKPLPDDLDDLSPVDYPAPSHLSSQAEYFQNPSHPDNHLNLSTSSTHSRPPPGGVSTTKRALQPHLQFMCGPMLRYDSVDLQNNTWLGFCCVVTADTGSIYEPSPMLQMRWNWSSDPARQNLPSSSSSAQDTGTIQQDVPADRIYVYQGPSDSYTFWRFRLIIPMGERETRVGYSINHGAQISFYVPAINQNFRWAGHSCNGFSAGVDQSAFNGPDPVWNDLLDRHKALPFHVMIGGGDQLYCDPIAKEPELSGWLKETNQDTKKAAQLTNSMSIAIDRFFFSHYCNWFRSGAFGKAISCIPMINMLDDHDLIDGFGSYPPDLQLSPVFSGIGNRGYFWFLLFQLFIVDETDGITETSATNSSVHPSLILGGIGPYIRSRNHTILSYLGPKVWVLLLDCRSERMKDQVCSRETYSIVFQACQERIPKEVFHLVVQLGIPIVYPRMVFAEKILEKPDRLLFKAIRKLGVIPGFYNNFNADPELLDDMNDHWCATSHKHERNWFIIECQNLALGSKLRISFLSGDVHCAAVGRLFTQGKELKPDHDPKYMLNIVSSAIVNTPPPAALISMMGALSRVTHKTLASAQTDEDMINLFKFDTNGKPLKNQRFMARRNYCAVRLVEQTGEMEFNIRVEIEQGEGKTKDIQS
;
A
#
# COMPACT_ATOMS: atom_id res chain seq x y z
N MET A 1 13.75 49.25 -32.30
CA MET A 1 13.15 48.06 -31.65
C MET A 1 13.68 48.05 -30.24
N ASP A 2 12.78 48.12 -29.26
CA ASP A 2 13.18 48.20 -27.86
C ASP A 2 13.75 46.87 -27.35
N GLU A 3 14.65 46.96 -26.38
CA GLU A 3 15.33 45.81 -25.77
C GLU A 3 14.35 44.90 -25.03
N GLN A 4 13.20 45.45 -24.60
CA GLN A 4 12.10 44.71 -24.00
C GLN A 4 11.41 43.75 -24.98
N GLY A 5 11.13 44.18 -26.21
CA GLY A 5 10.54 43.37 -27.26
C GLY A 5 11.45 42.24 -27.73
N LEU A 6 12.78 42.47 -27.74
CA LEU A 6 13.76 41.43 -28.06
C LEU A 6 13.83 40.36 -26.97
N ARG A 7 13.83 40.76 -25.69
CA ARG A 7 13.81 39.82 -24.54
C ARG A 7 12.48 39.06 -24.41
N ALA A 8 11.36 39.67 -24.82
CA ALA A 8 10.07 39.00 -24.87
C ALA A 8 10.03 37.94 -25.98
N ARG A 9 10.58 38.25 -27.17
CA ARG A 9 10.72 37.28 -28.27
C ARG A 9 11.66 36.14 -27.93
N TYR A 10 12.81 36.42 -27.30
CA TYR A 10 13.74 35.37 -26.87
C TYR A 10 13.14 34.43 -25.81
N ARG A 11 12.31 34.97 -24.90
CA ARG A 11 11.54 34.16 -23.95
C ARG A 11 10.48 33.33 -24.66
N ALA A 12 9.74 33.92 -25.61
CA ALA A 12 8.74 33.21 -26.39
C ALA A 12 9.33 32.11 -27.29
N GLU A 13 10.50 32.34 -27.91
CA GLU A 13 11.22 31.32 -28.69
C GLU A 13 11.81 30.23 -27.80
N LYS A 14 12.33 30.56 -26.62
CA LYS A 14 12.80 29.56 -25.65
C LYS A 14 11.63 28.72 -25.11
N GLN A 15 10.49 29.37 -24.86
CA GLN A 15 9.24 28.73 -24.46
C GLN A 15 8.72 27.82 -25.58
N GLN A 16 8.64 28.29 -26.83
CA GLN A 16 8.25 27.46 -27.98
C GLN A 16 9.22 26.29 -28.23
N LYS A 17 10.53 26.50 -28.10
CA LYS A 17 11.50 25.40 -28.20
C LYS A 17 11.38 24.42 -27.05
N TYR A 18 11.06 24.89 -25.85
CA TYR A 18 10.79 24.05 -24.69
C TYR A 18 9.50 23.24 -24.88
N GLU A 19 8.41 23.88 -25.32
CA GLU A 19 7.11 23.26 -25.63
C GLU A 19 7.19 22.29 -26.83
N GLN A 20 8.06 22.54 -27.81
CA GLN A 20 8.34 21.60 -28.91
C GLN A 20 9.20 20.40 -28.47
N ALA A 21 10.09 20.59 -27.49
CA ALA A 21 10.94 19.53 -26.96
C ALA A 21 10.27 18.73 -25.81
N HIS A 22 9.32 19.34 -25.11
CA HIS A 22 8.55 18.79 -23.99
C HIS A 22 7.07 19.09 -24.27
N PRO A 23 6.43 18.34 -25.19
CA PRO A 23 5.03 18.57 -25.57
C PRO A 23 4.05 18.34 -24.39
N TYR A 24 4.56 17.80 -23.28
CA TYR A 24 3.84 17.46 -22.07
C TYR A 24 4.48 18.19 -20.86
N PRO A 25 3.85 19.27 -20.36
CA PRO A 25 4.43 20.11 -19.30
C PRO A 25 4.18 19.62 -17.86
N GLY A 26 3.52 18.47 -17.68
CA GLY A 26 3.20 17.90 -16.37
C GLY A 26 4.31 17.02 -15.80
N LEU A 27 3.96 16.03 -14.95
CA LEU A 27 4.95 15.11 -14.38
C LEU A 27 5.76 14.43 -15.51
N GLU A 28 7.07 14.64 -15.49
CA GLU A 28 7.99 14.03 -16.45
C GLU A 28 8.07 12.52 -16.23
N GLU A 29 8.15 11.78 -17.33
CA GLU A 29 8.35 10.33 -17.24
C GLU A 29 9.68 10.03 -16.54
N PRO A 30 9.70 9.04 -15.64
CA PRO A 30 10.94 8.66 -14.99
C PRO A 30 11.96 8.21 -16.01
N LYS A 31 13.23 8.53 -15.74
CA LYS A 31 14.32 7.86 -16.44
C LYS A 31 14.38 6.39 -15.99
N PRO A 32 14.80 5.48 -16.89
CA PRO A 32 15.11 4.12 -16.51
C PRO A 32 16.18 4.09 -15.41
N LEU A 33 16.13 3.06 -14.55
CA LEU A 33 17.14 2.85 -13.52
C LEU A 33 18.50 2.60 -14.20
N PRO A 34 19.59 3.17 -13.67
CA PRO A 34 20.92 2.90 -14.18
C PRO A 34 21.31 1.44 -13.94
N ASP A 35 22.14 0.92 -14.84
CA ASP A 35 22.65 -0.45 -14.76
C ASP A 35 23.47 -0.68 -13.48
N ASP A 36 24.14 0.39 -13.00
CA ASP A 36 24.90 0.41 -11.77
C ASP A 36 24.11 1.13 -10.67
N LEU A 37 23.46 0.35 -9.79
CA LEU A 37 22.75 0.86 -8.61
C LEU A 37 23.67 1.62 -7.62
N ASP A 38 25.00 1.53 -7.76
CA ASP A 38 25.96 2.27 -6.92
C ASP A 38 26.19 3.71 -7.43
N ASP A 39 25.85 3.99 -8.70
CA ASP A 39 25.91 5.33 -9.32
C ASP A 39 24.57 6.08 -9.20
N LEU A 40 23.62 5.53 -8.43
CA LEU A 40 22.38 6.22 -8.09
C LEU A 40 22.68 7.42 -7.20
N SER A 41 22.69 8.62 -7.79
CA SER A 41 22.66 9.84 -7.00
C SER A 41 21.26 9.99 -6.35
N PRO A 42 21.13 10.73 -5.24
CA PRO A 42 19.81 11.11 -4.70
C PRO A 42 18.93 11.90 -5.69
N VAL A 43 19.46 12.27 -6.85
CA VAL A 43 18.77 12.96 -7.95
C VAL A 43 18.22 11.97 -8.99
N ASP A 44 18.77 10.75 -9.05
CA ASP A 44 18.31 9.64 -9.91
C ASP A 44 17.19 8.82 -9.25
N TYR A 45 17.08 8.92 -7.92
CA TYR A 45 15.79 8.79 -7.26
C TYR A 45 15.06 10.12 -7.40
N PRO A 46 13.92 10.19 -8.10
CA PRO A 46 13.01 11.29 -7.88
C PRO A 46 12.50 11.10 -6.44
N ALA A 47 13.14 11.80 -5.51
CA ALA A 47 12.49 12.12 -4.25
C ALA A 47 11.10 12.65 -4.61
N PRO A 48 10.02 12.17 -3.94
CA PRO A 48 8.73 12.82 -4.03
C PRO A 48 8.98 14.29 -3.76
N SER A 49 8.69 15.14 -4.74
CA SER A 49 9.28 16.46 -4.91
C SER A 49 9.65 17.19 -3.61
N HIS A 50 10.90 17.66 -3.58
CA HIS A 50 11.59 18.40 -2.52
C HIS A 50 12.24 17.52 -1.42
N LEU A 51 13.56 17.30 -1.53
CA LEU A 51 14.54 17.57 -0.46
C LEU A 51 15.99 17.37 -0.94
N SER A 52 16.81 18.39 -0.74
CA SER A 52 18.27 18.29 -0.65
C SER A 52 18.66 18.09 0.81
N SER A 53 19.40 17.03 1.12
CA SER A 53 20.63 17.05 1.94
C SER A 53 21.00 15.64 2.39
N GLN A 54 22.25 15.30 2.14
CA GLN A 54 22.90 14.03 2.46
C GLN A 54 23.20 13.96 3.97
N ALA A 55 23.01 12.79 4.57
CA ALA A 55 23.61 12.45 5.85
C ALA A 55 24.84 11.55 5.60
N GLU A 56 26.02 12.05 6.00
CA GLU A 56 27.29 11.35 5.93
C GLU A 56 27.30 10.14 6.89
N TYR A 57 27.73 8.98 6.37
CA TYR A 57 27.93 7.76 7.15
C TYR A 57 29.12 7.93 8.12
N PHE A 58 28.83 7.94 9.42
CA PHE A 58 29.87 7.85 10.46
C PHE A 58 30.40 6.41 10.59
N GLN A 59 31.73 6.28 10.54
CA GLN A 59 32.48 5.08 10.90
C GLN A 59 32.52 4.88 12.42
N ASN A 60 32.46 3.61 12.83
CA ASN A 60 32.47 3.15 14.21
C ASN A 60 33.81 3.46 14.93
N PRO A 61 33.82 3.76 16.25
CA PRO A 61 35.02 4.09 17.01
C PRO A 61 35.62 2.86 17.71
N SER A 62 36.92 2.60 17.55
CA SER A 62 37.76 1.91 18.56
C SER A 62 39.21 1.75 18.11
N HIS A 63 40.11 2.62 18.56
CA HIS A 63 41.33 2.32 19.33
C HIS A 63 42.33 3.50 19.32
N PRO A 64 43.12 3.67 20.40
CA PRO A 64 43.80 4.93 20.71
C PRO A 64 45.16 5.09 20.05
N ASP A 65 45.55 6.36 19.95
CA ASP A 65 46.79 6.91 19.39
C ASP A 65 48.07 6.21 19.83
N ASN A 66 49.01 6.09 18.88
CA ASN A 66 50.43 6.27 19.17
C ASN A 66 51.16 6.85 17.95
N HIS A 67 51.83 7.97 18.21
CA HIS A 67 52.69 8.73 17.30
C HIS A 67 53.91 7.93 16.81
N LEU A 68 54.36 8.14 15.57
CA LEU A 68 55.64 8.78 15.21
C LEU A 68 56.05 8.53 13.74
N ASN A 69 56.62 9.59 13.15
CA ASN A 69 57.21 9.71 11.83
C ASN A 69 58.40 8.75 11.57
N LEU A 70 58.60 8.30 10.32
CA LEU A 70 59.78 8.68 9.51
C LEU A 70 59.73 8.16 8.05
N SER A 71 60.23 9.01 7.16
CA SER A 71 60.56 8.81 5.75
C SER A 71 61.58 7.69 5.47
N THR A 72 61.53 7.07 4.27
CA THR A 72 62.63 7.09 3.27
C THR A 72 62.38 6.20 2.03
N SER A 73 62.66 6.80 0.86
CA SER A 73 63.22 6.27 -0.40
C SER A 73 62.81 4.91 -1.02
N SER A 74 62.42 5.04 -2.29
CA SER A 74 62.24 4.08 -3.38
C SER A 74 63.37 3.07 -3.63
N THR A 75 63.05 1.82 -4.01
CA THR A 75 63.15 1.29 -5.40
C THR A 75 62.83 -0.23 -5.50
N HIS A 76 62.13 -0.58 -6.59
CA HIS A 76 61.98 -1.89 -7.26
C HIS A 76 60.98 -2.97 -6.73
N SER A 77 59.86 -3.02 -7.48
CA SER A 77 59.13 -4.17 -8.04
C SER A 77 58.51 -5.22 -7.12
N ARG A 78 57.18 -5.09 -6.92
CA ARG A 78 56.25 -6.18 -6.63
C ARG A 78 54.92 -5.89 -7.35
N PRO A 79 54.30 -6.86 -8.06
CA PRO A 79 53.02 -6.61 -8.74
C PRO A 79 51.92 -6.31 -7.71
N PRO A 80 50.92 -5.47 -8.03
CA PRO A 80 49.84 -5.18 -7.10
C PRO A 80 49.05 -6.46 -6.79
N PRO A 81 48.69 -6.71 -5.51
CA PRO A 81 47.77 -7.78 -5.16
C PRO A 81 46.42 -7.52 -5.82
N GLY A 82 45.84 -8.60 -6.34
CA GLY A 82 44.66 -8.62 -7.20
C GLY A 82 43.54 -7.68 -6.76
N GLY A 83 43.05 -6.91 -7.75
CA GLY A 83 41.78 -6.23 -7.64
C GLY A 83 40.71 -7.25 -7.24
N VAL A 84 39.95 -6.89 -6.22
CA VAL A 84 38.73 -7.59 -5.85
C VAL A 84 37.81 -7.47 -7.06
N SER A 85 37.65 -8.56 -7.79
CA SER A 85 36.75 -8.69 -8.93
C SER A 85 35.30 -8.55 -8.45
N THR A 86 34.75 -7.34 -8.45
CA THR A 86 33.31 -7.09 -8.33
C THR A 86 32.65 -7.28 -9.69
N THR A 87 32.69 -8.49 -10.24
CA THR A 87 31.84 -8.82 -11.39
C THR A 87 30.42 -9.04 -10.89
N LYS A 88 29.68 -7.93 -10.69
CA LYS A 88 28.21 -7.91 -10.69
C LYS A 88 27.77 -8.62 -11.98
N ARG A 89 26.95 -9.67 -11.90
CA ARG A 89 26.47 -10.35 -13.11
C ARG A 89 25.53 -9.39 -13.82
N ALA A 90 25.96 -8.85 -14.96
CA ALA A 90 25.10 -8.11 -15.86
C ALA A 90 23.87 -8.96 -16.20
N LEU A 91 22.70 -8.34 -16.27
CA LEU A 91 21.45 -9.01 -16.65
C LEU A 91 21.62 -9.66 -18.03
N GLN A 92 21.27 -10.94 -18.15
CA GLN A 92 21.37 -11.70 -19.39
C GLN A 92 20.04 -12.43 -19.71
N PRO A 93 19.31 -12.01 -20.77
CA PRO A 93 19.56 -10.80 -21.56
C PRO A 93 19.36 -9.51 -20.74
N HIS A 94 19.91 -8.41 -21.24
CA HIS A 94 19.86 -7.13 -20.55
C HIS A 94 18.42 -6.59 -20.50
N LEU A 95 17.99 -6.10 -19.32
CA LEU A 95 16.71 -5.43 -19.13
C LEU A 95 16.95 -4.07 -18.49
N GLN A 96 16.38 -3.03 -19.08
CA GLN A 96 16.45 -1.69 -18.54
C GLN A 96 15.25 -1.45 -17.62
N PHE A 97 15.43 -1.62 -16.32
CA PHE A 97 14.31 -1.56 -15.37
C PHE A 97 13.75 -0.13 -15.20
N MET A 98 12.42 -0.03 -15.22
CA MET A 98 11.67 1.12 -14.74
C MET A 98 11.29 0.95 -13.27
N CYS A 99 10.78 -0.23 -12.90
CA CYS A 99 10.28 -0.55 -11.57
C CYS A 99 10.36 -2.06 -11.30
N GLY A 100 10.50 -2.41 -10.01
CA GLY A 100 10.57 -3.79 -9.53
C GLY A 100 12.00 -4.33 -9.36
N PRO A 101 12.15 -5.62 -9.01
CA PRO A 101 11.09 -6.62 -8.87
C PRO A 101 10.11 -6.35 -7.72
N MET A 102 8.83 -6.57 -7.97
CA MET A 102 7.74 -6.48 -7.00
C MET A 102 7.11 -7.85 -6.82
N LEU A 103 6.86 -8.29 -5.60
CA LEU A 103 6.26 -9.59 -5.28
C LEU A 103 4.80 -9.43 -4.83
N ARG A 104 3.92 -10.26 -5.36
CA ARG A 104 2.51 -10.38 -4.92
C ARG A 104 2.23 -11.81 -4.46
N TYR A 105 1.58 -11.94 -3.31
CA TYR A 105 0.99 -13.22 -2.89
C TYR A 105 -0.43 -13.33 -3.43
N ASP A 106 -0.86 -14.53 -3.83
CA ASP A 106 -2.24 -14.79 -4.27
C ASP A 106 -2.95 -15.66 -3.22
N SER A 107 -2.65 -16.96 -3.20
CA SER A 107 -3.22 -17.89 -2.22
C SER A 107 -2.38 -19.18 -2.13
N VAL A 108 -2.89 -20.17 -1.41
CA VAL A 108 -2.39 -21.55 -1.43
C VAL A 108 -3.42 -22.44 -2.10
N ASP A 109 -2.96 -23.26 -3.06
CA ASP A 109 -3.73 -24.42 -3.50
C ASP A 109 -3.64 -25.51 -2.42
N LEU A 110 -4.71 -25.62 -1.64
CA LEU A 110 -4.82 -26.56 -0.52
C LEU A 110 -4.87 -28.03 -0.93
N GLN A 111 -5.21 -28.33 -2.18
CA GLN A 111 -5.24 -29.72 -2.66
C GLN A 111 -3.81 -30.22 -2.89
N ASN A 112 -2.96 -29.35 -3.43
CA ASN A 112 -1.58 -29.67 -3.79
C ASN A 112 -0.54 -29.11 -2.82
N ASN A 113 -0.96 -28.44 -1.73
CA ASN A 113 -0.09 -27.74 -0.78
C ASN A 113 0.92 -26.83 -1.47
N THR A 114 0.44 -26.02 -2.41
CA THR A 114 1.30 -25.21 -3.27
C THR A 114 1.03 -23.73 -3.06
N TRP A 115 2.08 -22.98 -2.71
CA TRP A 115 2.04 -21.53 -2.59
C TRP A 115 2.01 -20.89 -3.97
N LEU A 116 1.08 -19.95 -4.18
CA LEU A 116 0.86 -19.24 -5.42
C LEU A 116 1.14 -17.75 -5.23
N GLY A 117 1.92 -17.19 -6.15
CA GLY A 117 2.18 -15.77 -6.17
C GLY A 117 2.73 -15.33 -7.52
N PHE A 118 3.16 -14.08 -7.57
CA PHE A 118 3.64 -13.45 -8.78
C PHE A 118 4.84 -12.56 -8.48
N CYS A 119 5.73 -12.41 -9.47
CA CYS A 119 6.68 -11.31 -9.52
C CYS A 119 6.35 -10.44 -10.73
N CYS A 120 6.46 -9.12 -10.60
CA CYS A 120 6.30 -8.18 -11.70
C CYS A 120 7.52 -7.26 -11.81
N VAL A 121 7.94 -7.00 -13.06
CA VAL A 121 8.90 -5.95 -13.41
C VAL A 121 8.37 -5.12 -14.56
N VAL A 122 8.79 -3.86 -14.59
CA VAL A 122 8.52 -2.92 -15.66
C VAL A 122 9.83 -2.56 -16.32
N THR A 123 9.91 -2.62 -17.64
CA THR A 123 11.13 -2.33 -18.40
C THR A 123 10.89 -1.28 -19.47
N ALA A 124 11.88 -0.44 -19.74
CA ALA A 124 11.90 0.43 -20.91
C ALA A 124 12.32 -0.39 -22.13
N ASP A 125 11.54 -0.33 -23.20
CA ASP A 125 11.74 -1.19 -24.36
C ASP A 125 13.00 -0.79 -25.16
N THR A 126 13.29 0.51 -25.27
CA THR A 126 14.45 1.00 -26.06
C THR A 126 15.79 0.47 -25.53
N GLY A 127 15.92 0.28 -24.22
CA GLY A 127 17.14 -0.24 -23.60
C GLY A 127 17.14 -1.75 -23.33
N SER A 128 16.04 -2.47 -23.56
CA SER A 128 15.91 -3.87 -23.17
C SER A 128 16.11 -4.84 -24.33
N ILE A 129 16.60 -6.05 -24.02
CA ILE A 129 16.70 -7.17 -24.95
C ILE A 129 15.75 -8.26 -24.45
N TYR A 130 14.74 -8.58 -25.26
CA TYR A 130 13.72 -9.55 -24.91
C TYR A 130 13.92 -10.94 -25.53
N GLU A 131 15.06 -11.18 -26.19
CA GLU A 131 15.38 -12.49 -26.75
C GLU A 131 16.68 -13.05 -26.16
N PRO A 132 16.62 -14.17 -25.39
CA PRO A 132 15.40 -14.91 -25.01
C PRO A 132 14.47 -14.12 -24.07
N SER A 133 13.18 -14.51 -24.00
CA SER A 133 12.19 -13.86 -23.12
C SER A 133 12.70 -13.71 -21.68
N PRO A 134 12.36 -12.60 -20.98
CA PRO A 134 12.71 -12.43 -19.58
C PRO A 134 12.38 -13.68 -18.73
N MET A 135 13.31 -14.04 -17.86
CA MET A 135 13.20 -15.21 -17.00
C MET A 135 13.58 -14.89 -15.56
N LEU A 136 12.86 -15.53 -14.65
CA LEU A 136 13.12 -15.49 -13.22
C LEU A 136 13.63 -16.87 -12.79
N GLN A 137 14.83 -16.93 -12.23
CA GLN A 137 15.40 -18.16 -11.69
C GLN A 137 15.16 -18.21 -10.20
N MET A 138 14.54 -19.28 -9.71
CA MET A 138 14.29 -19.54 -8.29
C MET A 138 15.14 -20.70 -7.80
N ARG A 139 15.54 -20.62 -6.54
CA ARG A 139 16.28 -21.67 -5.84
C ARG A 139 15.86 -21.76 -4.38
N TRP A 140 15.55 -22.96 -3.93
CA TRP A 140 15.28 -23.23 -2.51
C TRP A 140 15.69 -24.64 -2.13
N ASN A 141 15.83 -24.89 -0.83
CA ASN A 141 16.21 -26.20 -0.31
C ASN A 141 14.99 -26.91 0.26
N TRP A 142 14.73 -28.11 -0.25
CA TRP A 142 13.77 -29.08 0.26
C TRP A 142 14.31 -29.88 1.46
N SER A 143 15.64 -29.95 1.64
CA SER A 143 16.30 -30.82 2.62
C SER A 143 15.89 -30.53 4.06
N SER A 144 15.57 -31.60 4.82
CA SER A 144 15.18 -31.70 6.23
C SER A 144 16.23 -31.22 7.27
N ASP A 145 17.43 -30.78 6.88
CA ASP A 145 18.54 -30.46 7.79
C ASP A 145 18.75 -28.94 8.01
N PRO A 146 18.49 -28.39 9.22
CA PRO A 146 18.64 -26.97 9.52
C PRO A 146 20.09 -26.44 9.48
N ALA A 147 21.11 -27.30 9.55
CA ALA A 147 22.52 -26.86 9.57
C ALA A 147 23.04 -26.33 8.21
N ARG A 148 22.35 -26.62 7.10
CA ARG A 148 22.79 -26.25 5.74
C ARG A 148 22.22 -24.94 5.20
N GLN A 149 21.27 -24.30 5.87
CA GLN A 149 20.61 -23.09 5.36
C GLN A 149 21.45 -21.80 5.50
N ASN A 150 22.48 -21.78 6.36
CA ASN A 150 23.28 -20.58 6.67
C ASN A 150 24.71 -20.59 6.10
N LEU A 151 25.09 -21.56 5.27
CA LEU A 151 26.46 -21.66 4.74
C LEU A 151 26.62 -20.90 3.41
N PRO A 152 27.66 -20.05 3.25
CA PRO A 152 27.99 -19.46 1.97
C PRO A 152 28.43 -20.53 0.96
N SER A 153 27.93 -20.41 -0.27
CA SER A 153 28.10 -21.32 -1.40
C SER A 153 29.54 -21.41 -1.91
N SER A 154 30.43 -22.03 -1.14
CA SER A 154 31.83 -22.26 -1.52
C SER A 154 32.31 -23.68 -1.16
N SER A 155 31.68 -24.70 -1.73
CA SER A 155 32.34 -26.00 -1.94
C SER A 155 31.57 -26.81 -2.99
N SER A 156 32.14 -26.87 -4.18
CA SER A 156 31.70 -27.71 -5.29
C SER A 156 32.27 -29.11 -5.12
N SER A 157 31.47 -30.09 -4.66
CA SER A 157 31.56 -31.52 -5.05
C SER A 157 30.72 -32.46 -4.18
N ALA A 158 29.42 -32.20 -4.04
CA ALA A 158 28.45 -33.23 -3.69
C ALA A 158 27.15 -32.94 -4.46
N GLN A 159 26.60 -33.94 -5.15
CA GLN A 159 25.28 -33.82 -5.77
C GLN A 159 24.27 -33.48 -4.68
N ASP A 160 23.82 -32.22 -4.64
CA ASP A 160 22.97 -31.68 -3.59
C ASP A 160 21.52 -32.12 -3.87
N THR A 161 21.17 -33.33 -3.44
CA THR A 161 19.87 -33.98 -3.70
C THR A 161 18.67 -33.28 -3.07
N GLY A 162 18.86 -32.09 -2.49
CA GLY A 162 17.83 -31.34 -1.78
C GLY A 162 17.63 -29.90 -2.25
N THR A 163 18.38 -29.39 -3.24
CA THR A 163 18.12 -28.05 -3.79
C THR A 163 17.24 -28.17 -5.03
N ILE A 164 16.12 -27.45 -5.03
CA ILE A 164 15.27 -27.25 -6.19
C ILE A 164 15.70 -25.96 -6.89
N GLN A 165 15.83 -26.03 -8.21
CA GLN A 165 16.01 -24.87 -9.07
C GLN A 165 14.92 -24.88 -10.13
N GLN A 166 14.29 -23.73 -10.34
CA GLN A 166 13.20 -23.56 -11.29
C GLN A 166 13.38 -22.27 -12.06
N ASP A 167 13.31 -22.34 -13.38
CA ASP A 167 13.25 -21.16 -14.24
C ASP A 167 11.79 -20.89 -14.59
N VAL A 168 11.36 -19.64 -14.39
CA VAL A 168 9.99 -19.17 -14.61
C VAL A 168 10.03 -18.16 -15.77
N PRO A 169 9.39 -18.46 -16.91
CA PRO A 169 9.27 -17.49 -17.99
C PRO A 169 8.33 -16.34 -17.60
N ALA A 170 8.53 -15.17 -18.19
CA ALA A 170 7.61 -14.05 -18.06
C ALA A 170 6.46 -14.12 -19.07
N ASP A 171 5.27 -13.76 -18.61
CA ASP A 171 4.16 -13.33 -19.45
C ASP A 171 4.23 -11.80 -19.64
N ARG A 172 4.10 -11.34 -20.88
CA ARG A 172 3.89 -9.91 -21.15
C ARG A 172 2.43 -9.56 -20.90
N ILE A 173 2.13 -8.84 -19.83
CA ILE A 173 0.74 -8.57 -19.43
C ILE A 173 0.21 -7.23 -19.91
N TYR A 174 1.09 -6.25 -20.16
CA TYR A 174 0.72 -4.92 -20.66
C TYR A 174 1.92 -4.23 -21.31
N VAL A 175 1.66 -3.34 -22.26
CA VAL A 175 2.65 -2.41 -22.82
C VAL A 175 2.06 -1.00 -22.76
N TYR A 176 2.65 -0.14 -21.95
CA TYR A 176 2.30 1.27 -21.91
C TYR A 176 3.08 2.01 -23.00
N GLN A 177 2.36 2.67 -23.91
CA GLN A 177 2.95 3.54 -24.94
C GLN A 177 3.02 4.96 -24.39
N GLY A 178 4.13 5.28 -23.71
CA GLY A 178 4.34 6.60 -23.11
C GLY A 178 4.82 7.64 -24.13
N PRO A 179 4.82 8.93 -23.76
CA PRO A 179 5.36 9.99 -24.60
C PRO A 179 6.80 9.80 -25.10
N SER A 180 7.69 9.19 -24.29
CA SER A 180 9.13 9.14 -24.59
C SER A 180 9.62 7.77 -25.03
N ASP A 181 8.96 6.70 -24.59
CA ASP A 181 9.30 5.31 -24.88
C ASP A 181 8.06 4.40 -24.72
N SER A 182 8.20 3.13 -25.07
CA SER A 182 7.26 2.09 -24.65
C SER A 182 7.80 1.32 -23.45
N TYR A 183 6.91 0.97 -22.54
CA TYR A 183 7.24 0.32 -21.27
C TYR A 183 6.46 -0.98 -21.11
N THR A 184 7.18 -2.08 -20.95
CA THR A 184 6.58 -3.42 -20.89
C THR A 184 6.49 -3.93 -19.46
N PHE A 185 5.31 -4.46 -19.09
CA PHE A 185 5.06 -5.15 -17.83
C PHE A 185 5.20 -6.65 -18.02
N TRP A 186 6.12 -7.25 -17.27
CA TRP A 186 6.42 -8.67 -17.29
C TRP A 186 6.02 -9.32 -15.98
N ARG A 187 5.12 -10.31 -16.05
CA ARG A 187 4.61 -11.06 -14.90
C ARG A 187 5.16 -12.49 -14.90
N PHE A 188 5.81 -12.88 -13.81
CA PHE A 188 6.28 -14.24 -13.57
C PHE A 188 5.33 -14.94 -12.61
N ARG A 189 4.75 -16.07 -13.01
CA ARG A 189 3.87 -16.87 -12.14
C ARG A 189 4.70 -17.81 -11.26
N LEU A 190 4.65 -17.59 -9.95
CA LEU A 190 5.41 -18.34 -8.97
C LEU A 190 4.53 -19.45 -8.38
N ILE A 191 4.98 -20.69 -8.52
CA ILE A 191 4.26 -21.90 -8.06
C ILE A 191 5.27 -22.72 -7.24
N ILE A 192 5.09 -22.74 -5.92
CA ILE A 192 6.10 -23.26 -4.99
C ILE A 192 5.47 -24.32 -4.09
N PRO A 193 5.85 -25.60 -4.20
CA PRO A 193 5.44 -26.62 -3.26
C PRO A 193 5.86 -26.25 -1.84
N MET A 194 4.90 -26.22 -0.91
CA MET A 194 5.16 -25.94 0.49
C MET A 194 5.75 -27.18 1.16
N GLY A 195 6.74 -26.98 2.03
CA GLY A 195 7.38 -28.06 2.78
C GLY A 195 6.84 -28.20 4.21
N GLU A 196 7.42 -29.13 4.96
CA GLU A 196 7.16 -29.29 6.41
C GLU A 196 7.79 -28.19 7.27
N ARG A 197 8.61 -27.32 6.67
CA ARG A 197 9.29 -26.21 7.34
C ARG A 197 9.25 -24.96 6.47
N GLU A 198 9.31 -23.82 7.14
CA GLU A 198 9.47 -22.52 6.50
C GLU A 198 10.69 -22.53 5.58
N THR A 199 10.50 -22.02 4.36
CA THR A 199 11.47 -22.12 3.28
C THR A 199 11.83 -20.73 2.77
N ARG A 200 13.12 -20.41 2.82
CA ARG A 200 13.67 -19.24 2.14
C ARG A 200 13.84 -19.56 0.65
N VAL A 201 13.16 -18.80 -0.19
CA VAL A 201 13.22 -18.91 -1.64
C VAL A 201 14.09 -17.78 -2.17
N GLY A 202 15.26 -18.13 -2.73
CA GLY A 202 16.10 -17.18 -3.45
C GLY A 202 15.62 -17.04 -4.89
N TYR A 203 15.68 -15.83 -5.44
CA TYR A 203 15.38 -15.59 -6.85
C TYR A 203 16.28 -14.53 -7.48
N SER A 204 16.40 -14.57 -8.81
CA SER A 204 16.98 -13.52 -9.64
C SER A 204 16.22 -13.38 -10.95
N ILE A 205 16.22 -12.19 -11.52
CA ILE A 205 15.72 -11.94 -12.87
C ILE A 205 16.92 -11.84 -13.81
N ASN A 206 16.89 -12.58 -14.92
CA ASN A 206 17.95 -12.61 -15.93
C ASN A 206 19.36 -12.71 -15.32
N HIS A 207 19.53 -13.58 -14.32
CA HIS A 207 20.80 -13.80 -13.60
C HIS A 207 21.38 -12.59 -12.85
N GLY A 208 20.58 -11.55 -12.60
CA GLY A 208 20.97 -10.34 -11.87
C GLY A 208 21.09 -10.54 -10.35
N ALA A 209 20.71 -9.49 -9.61
CA ALA A 209 20.78 -9.49 -8.15
C ALA A 209 19.98 -10.65 -7.54
N GLN A 210 20.57 -11.29 -6.53
CA GLN A 210 19.95 -12.38 -5.80
C GLN A 210 19.16 -11.80 -4.62
N ILE A 211 17.85 -11.98 -4.64
CA ILE A 211 16.91 -11.53 -3.61
C ILE A 211 16.25 -12.78 -3.01
N SER A 212 15.54 -12.65 -1.90
CA SER A 212 14.80 -13.76 -1.31
C SER A 212 13.53 -13.33 -0.61
N PHE A 213 12.57 -14.24 -0.56
CA PHE A 213 11.39 -14.16 0.30
C PHE A 213 11.16 -15.49 1.02
N TYR A 214 10.12 -15.58 1.85
CA TYR A 214 9.86 -16.73 2.71
C TYR A 214 8.47 -17.31 2.45
N VAL A 215 8.41 -18.62 2.25
CA VAL A 215 7.19 -19.41 2.13
C VAL A 215 7.00 -20.21 3.43
N PRO A 216 5.83 -20.15 4.08
CA PRO A 216 5.59 -20.88 5.32
C PRO A 216 5.50 -22.40 5.10
N ALA A 217 5.62 -23.17 6.17
CA ALA A 217 5.33 -24.60 6.15
C ALA A 217 3.83 -24.88 5.94
N ILE A 218 3.49 -26.09 5.46
CA ILE A 218 2.09 -26.53 5.24
C ILE A 218 1.23 -26.38 6.51
N ASN A 219 1.80 -26.62 7.68
CA ASN A 219 1.12 -26.59 8.98
C ASN A 219 1.32 -25.27 9.75
N GLN A 220 1.90 -24.25 9.12
CA GLN A 220 2.29 -23.01 9.78
C GLN A 220 1.36 -21.86 9.36
N ASN A 221 0.84 -21.12 10.35
CA ASN A 221 0.15 -19.87 10.07
C ASN A 221 1.13 -18.78 9.66
N PHE A 222 0.70 -17.93 8.72
CA PHE A 222 1.53 -16.85 8.22
C PHE A 222 1.77 -15.85 9.35
N ARG A 223 3.02 -15.42 9.47
CA ARG A 223 3.38 -14.12 10.04
C ARG A 223 3.27 -13.07 8.96
N TRP A 224 2.60 -11.96 9.23
CA TRP A 224 2.34 -10.93 8.23
C TRP A 224 2.34 -9.53 8.85
N ALA A 225 2.43 -8.49 8.01
CA ALA A 225 2.43 -7.10 8.44
C ALA A 225 1.31 -6.33 7.71
N GLY A 226 0.43 -5.67 8.45
CA GLY A 226 -0.57 -4.75 7.92
C GLY A 226 -0.07 -3.31 7.92
N HIS A 227 -0.33 -2.57 6.84
CA HIS A 227 0.00 -1.15 6.72
C HIS A 227 -0.99 -0.40 5.81
N SER A 228 -1.06 0.92 5.95
CA SER A 228 -1.81 1.82 5.06
C SER A 228 -1.15 3.20 5.05
N CYS A 229 -1.61 4.08 4.14
CA CYS A 229 -1.17 5.47 4.06
C CYS A 229 0.36 5.56 3.89
N ASN A 230 0.84 4.85 2.88
CA ASN A 230 2.22 4.79 2.43
C ASN A 230 2.53 5.96 1.48
N GLY A 231 2.24 7.18 1.91
CA GLY A 231 2.55 8.41 1.19
C GLY A 231 2.31 9.63 2.05
N PHE A 232 2.57 10.82 1.51
CA PHE A 232 2.38 12.08 2.22
C PHE A 232 1.24 12.87 1.60
N SER A 233 0.36 13.39 2.46
CA SER A 233 -0.66 14.37 2.04
C SER A 233 -0.01 15.66 1.52
N ALA A 234 -0.77 16.41 0.73
CA ALA A 234 -0.30 17.67 0.18
C ALA A 234 0.10 18.67 1.30
N GLY A 235 1.29 19.24 1.19
CA GLY A 235 1.76 20.29 2.12
C GLY A 235 2.45 19.79 3.39
N VAL A 236 2.62 18.48 3.56
CA VAL A 236 3.42 17.91 4.65
C VAL A 236 4.91 18.21 4.43
N ASP A 237 5.59 18.67 5.48
CA ASP A 237 7.05 18.78 5.51
C ASP A 237 7.68 17.40 5.73
N GLN A 238 8.05 16.74 4.63
CA GLN A 238 8.64 15.41 4.65
C GLN A 238 10.00 15.37 5.38
N SER A 239 10.71 16.50 5.49
CA SER A 239 12.01 16.56 6.15
C SER A 239 11.90 16.31 7.64
N ALA A 240 10.78 16.73 8.24
CA ALA A 240 10.48 16.49 9.64
C ALA A 240 10.35 15.00 9.96
N PHE A 241 10.13 14.15 8.95
CA PHE A 241 9.97 12.71 9.09
C PHE A 241 11.16 11.91 8.55
N ASN A 242 12.24 12.57 8.11
CA ASN A 242 13.34 11.97 7.36
C ASN A 242 12.85 11.17 6.14
N GLY A 243 11.82 11.68 5.46
CA GLY A 243 11.19 11.02 4.33
C GLY A 243 10.32 9.81 4.70
N PRO A 244 9.99 8.95 3.71
CA PRO A 244 9.06 7.84 3.90
C PRO A 244 9.72 6.60 4.52
N ASP A 245 11.04 6.49 4.47
CA ASP A 245 11.79 5.27 4.79
C ASP A 245 11.85 4.86 6.28
N PRO A 246 11.81 5.74 7.29
CA PRO A 246 12.21 5.33 8.64
C PRO A 246 11.40 4.17 9.23
N VAL A 247 10.07 4.17 9.14
CA VAL A 247 9.24 3.07 9.70
C VAL A 247 9.35 1.80 8.84
N TRP A 248 9.55 1.94 7.53
CA TRP A 248 9.85 0.82 6.63
C TRP A 248 11.19 0.15 6.97
N ASN A 249 12.20 0.91 7.38
CA ASN A 249 13.48 0.36 7.83
C ASN A 249 13.31 -0.49 9.09
N ASP A 250 12.53 -0.05 10.08
CA ASP A 250 12.21 -0.90 11.24
C ASP A 250 11.48 -2.19 10.81
N LEU A 251 10.50 -2.10 9.90
CA LEU A 251 9.80 -3.27 9.36
C LEU A 251 10.76 -4.26 8.69
N LEU A 252 11.70 -3.77 7.87
CA LEU A 252 12.73 -4.59 7.22
C LEU A 252 13.67 -5.24 8.24
N ASP A 253 14.07 -4.51 9.28
CA ASP A 253 14.88 -5.06 10.38
C ASP A 253 14.13 -6.17 11.13
N ARG A 254 12.82 -6.00 11.37
CA ARG A 254 11.98 -7.05 11.94
C ARG A 254 11.85 -8.25 11.01
N HIS A 255 11.64 -8.02 9.71
CA HIS A 255 11.58 -9.09 8.71
C HIS A 255 12.89 -9.90 8.69
N LYS A 256 14.04 -9.23 8.82
CA LYS A 256 15.34 -9.90 8.90
C LYS A 256 15.48 -10.77 10.16
N ALA A 257 14.93 -10.33 11.29
CA ALA A 257 14.99 -11.07 12.55
C ALA A 257 13.99 -12.23 12.62
N LEU A 258 12.76 -12.02 12.13
CA LEU A 258 11.69 -13.01 12.06
C LEU A 258 10.84 -12.71 10.81
N PRO A 259 11.00 -13.49 9.72
CA PRO A 259 10.40 -13.15 8.43
C PRO A 259 8.88 -13.02 8.47
N PHE A 260 8.40 -11.93 7.90
CA PHE A 260 7.02 -11.84 7.41
C PHE A 260 6.90 -12.62 6.09
N HIS A 261 5.81 -13.37 5.93
CA HIS A 261 5.50 -14.11 4.70
C HIS A 261 4.72 -13.27 3.70
N VAL A 262 3.96 -12.29 4.20
CA VAL A 262 3.16 -11.38 3.38
C VAL A 262 2.98 -10.01 4.06
N MET A 263 2.89 -8.95 3.27
CA MET A 263 2.41 -7.63 3.68
C MET A 263 0.98 -7.41 3.18
N ILE A 264 0.13 -6.81 4.01
CA ILE A 264 -1.26 -6.51 3.67
C ILE A 264 -1.44 -4.98 3.63
N GLY A 265 -1.53 -4.45 2.42
CA GLY A 265 -1.77 -3.03 2.16
C GLY A 265 -3.26 -2.70 2.24
N GLY A 266 -3.64 -1.86 3.20
CA GLY A 266 -5.02 -1.41 3.43
C GLY A 266 -5.47 -0.22 2.61
N GLY A 267 -4.84 0.05 1.46
CA GLY A 267 -5.09 1.26 0.66
C GLY A 267 -4.13 2.41 0.97
N ASP A 268 -4.19 3.43 0.12
CA ASP A 268 -3.26 4.57 0.08
C ASP A 268 -1.81 4.11 -0.04
N GLN A 269 -1.52 3.22 -1.00
CA GLN A 269 -0.15 2.73 -1.17
C GLN A 269 0.78 3.78 -1.81
N LEU A 270 0.16 4.81 -2.39
CA LEU A 270 0.71 6.07 -2.86
C LEU A 270 -0.41 7.12 -2.85
N TYR A 271 -0.05 8.41 -2.98
CA TYR A 271 -1.02 9.53 -2.97
C TYR A 271 -1.06 10.18 -4.35
N CYS A 272 -2.11 9.90 -5.11
CA CYS A 272 -2.30 10.31 -6.51
C CYS A 272 -2.94 11.70 -6.66
N ASP A 273 -3.27 12.39 -5.57
CA ASP A 273 -3.79 13.78 -5.57
C ASP A 273 -2.96 14.80 -6.36
N PRO A 274 -1.62 14.66 -6.47
CA PRO A 274 -0.82 15.53 -7.32
C PRO A 274 -1.24 15.54 -8.80
N ILE A 275 -2.09 14.61 -9.25
CA ILE A 275 -2.71 14.65 -10.59
C ILE A 275 -3.45 15.97 -10.83
N ALA A 276 -3.97 16.62 -9.78
CA ALA A 276 -4.59 17.93 -9.87
C ALA A 276 -3.62 19.05 -10.30
N LYS A 277 -2.31 18.79 -10.32
CA LYS A 277 -1.27 19.72 -10.78
C LYS A 277 -0.91 19.52 -12.26
N GLU A 278 -1.44 18.49 -12.92
CA GLU A 278 -1.21 18.26 -14.34
C GLU A 278 -1.79 19.43 -15.17
N PRO A 279 -0.97 20.15 -15.96
CA PRO A 279 -1.41 21.35 -16.68
C PRO A 279 -2.59 21.09 -17.62
N GLU A 280 -2.66 19.91 -18.21
CA GLU A 280 -3.73 19.47 -19.12
C GLU A 280 -5.09 19.39 -18.42
N LEU A 281 -5.13 19.17 -17.09
CA LEU A 281 -6.35 19.15 -16.29
C LEU A 281 -6.71 20.54 -15.73
N SER A 282 -5.76 21.48 -15.73
CA SER A 282 -5.92 22.77 -15.04
C SER A 282 -7.11 23.61 -15.51
N GLY A 283 -7.44 23.55 -16.80
CA GLY A 283 -8.60 24.26 -17.37
C GLY A 283 -9.92 23.74 -16.79
N TRP A 284 -10.07 22.42 -16.68
CA TRP A 284 -11.26 21.79 -16.11
C TRP A 284 -11.32 22.00 -14.59
N LEU A 285 -10.19 21.92 -13.89
CA LEU A 285 -10.14 22.13 -12.43
C LEU A 285 -10.55 23.55 -12.03
N LYS A 286 -10.11 24.56 -12.80
CA LYS A 286 -10.39 25.99 -12.56
C LYS A 286 -11.76 26.45 -13.08
N GLU A 287 -12.50 25.60 -13.79
CA GLU A 287 -13.85 25.93 -14.23
C GLU A 287 -14.78 26.12 -13.02
N THR A 288 -15.40 27.29 -12.95
CA THR A 288 -16.25 27.67 -11.81
C THR A 288 -17.73 27.39 -12.09
N ASN A 289 -18.13 27.38 -13.36
CA ASN A 289 -19.46 27.01 -13.79
C ASN A 289 -19.62 25.49 -13.72
N GLN A 290 -20.39 25.01 -12.75
CA GLN A 290 -20.53 23.58 -12.49
C GLN A 290 -21.14 22.82 -13.67
N ASP A 291 -22.11 23.38 -14.39
CA ASP A 291 -22.72 22.70 -15.52
C ASP A 291 -21.74 22.55 -16.69
N THR A 292 -20.90 23.56 -16.91
CA THR A 292 -19.80 23.50 -17.89
C THR A 292 -18.74 22.48 -17.47
N LYS A 293 -18.34 22.47 -16.19
CA LYS A 293 -17.38 21.51 -15.64
C LYS A 293 -17.85 20.07 -15.78
N LYS A 294 -19.11 19.80 -15.48
CA LYS A 294 -19.73 18.46 -15.58
C LYS A 294 -19.94 18.01 -17.04
N ALA A 295 -20.22 18.94 -17.95
CA ALA A 295 -20.39 18.64 -19.37
C ALA A 295 -19.06 18.52 -20.15
N ALA A 296 -17.95 18.94 -19.57
CA ALA A 296 -16.64 18.89 -20.19
C ALA A 296 -16.27 17.46 -20.61
N GLN A 297 -15.81 17.32 -21.85
CA GLN A 297 -15.39 16.03 -22.40
C GLN A 297 -13.95 15.73 -22.00
N LEU A 298 -13.64 14.45 -21.78
CA LEU A 298 -12.27 13.99 -21.61
C LEU A 298 -11.53 14.13 -22.95
N THR A 299 -10.63 15.10 -23.02
CA THR A 299 -9.83 15.32 -24.23
C THR A 299 -8.69 14.29 -24.33
N ASN A 300 -8.17 14.07 -25.53
CA ASN A 300 -7.03 13.17 -25.73
C ASN A 300 -5.79 13.61 -24.93
N SER A 301 -5.52 14.91 -24.81
CA SER A 301 -4.40 15.43 -24.02
C SER A 301 -4.57 15.15 -22.53
N MET A 302 -5.81 15.29 -22.00
CA MET A 302 -6.11 14.90 -20.62
C MET A 302 -5.93 13.40 -20.41
N SER A 303 -6.42 12.57 -21.34
CA SER A 303 -6.26 11.10 -21.26
C SER A 303 -4.79 10.70 -21.21
N ILE A 304 -3.96 11.26 -22.09
CA ILE A 304 -2.51 11.00 -22.10
C ILE A 304 -1.86 11.47 -20.79
N ALA A 305 -2.24 12.65 -20.28
CA ALA A 305 -1.70 13.18 -19.03
C ALA A 305 -2.06 12.31 -17.82
N ILE A 306 -3.29 11.78 -17.77
CA ILE A 306 -3.73 10.87 -16.70
C ILE A 306 -2.88 9.60 -16.71
N ASP A 307 -2.71 8.95 -17.87
CA ASP A 307 -1.90 7.72 -17.95
C ASP A 307 -0.42 7.98 -17.68
N ARG A 308 0.14 9.07 -18.21
CA ARG A 308 1.51 9.51 -17.94
C ARG A 308 1.72 9.70 -16.45
N PHE A 309 0.79 10.41 -15.79
CA PHE A 309 0.85 10.68 -14.36
C PHE A 309 0.88 9.39 -13.54
N PHE A 310 -0.11 8.51 -13.71
CA PHE A 310 -0.20 7.29 -12.92
C PHE A 310 1.01 6.39 -13.15
N PHE A 311 1.39 6.13 -14.42
CA PHE A 311 2.57 5.32 -14.73
C PHE A 311 3.83 5.86 -14.04
N SER A 312 4.07 7.16 -14.20
CA SER A 312 5.26 7.82 -13.66
C SER A 312 5.25 7.84 -12.13
N HIS A 313 4.10 8.13 -11.52
CA HIS A 313 3.94 8.20 -10.08
C HIS A 313 4.14 6.82 -9.43
N TYR A 314 3.54 5.77 -9.99
CA TYR A 314 3.76 4.40 -9.54
C TYR A 314 5.22 3.97 -9.68
N CYS A 315 5.85 4.17 -10.86
CA CYS A 315 7.25 3.83 -11.04
C CYS A 315 8.13 4.53 -10.01
N ASN A 316 7.94 5.84 -9.80
CA ASN A 316 8.72 6.61 -8.84
C ASN A 316 8.53 6.15 -7.41
N TRP A 317 7.31 5.82 -7.01
CA TRP A 317 7.02 5.42 -5.64
C TRP A 317 7.43 3.97 -5.33
N PHE A 318 7.04 3.03 -6.19
CA PHE A 318 7.21 1.58 -5.95
C PHE A 318 8.67 1.11 -6.15
N ARG A 319 9.53 1.89 -6.82
CA ARG A 319 10.97 1.58 -6.93
C ARG A 319 11.83 2.22 -5.86
N SER A 320 11.27 3.06 -4.99
CA SER A 320 12.05 3.95 -4.13
C SER A 320 12.26 3.43 -2.71
N GLY A 321 13.44 3.75 -2.18
CA GLY A 321 13.73 3.67 -0.74
C GLY A 321 13.56 2.30 -0.12
N ALA A 322 13.10 2.30 1.14
CA ALA A 322 12.87 1.10 1.92
C ALA A 322 11.61 0.35 1.48
N PHE A 323 10.60 1.04 0.96
CA PHE A 323 9.38 0.41 0.43
C PHE A 323 9.67 -0.47 -0.79
N GLY A 324 10.41 0.04 -1.78
CA GLY A 324 10.82 -0.73 -2.96
C GLY A 324 11.63 -1.97 -2.60
N LYS A 325 12.48 -1.87 -1.56
CA LYS A 325 13.20 -3.03 -0.99
C LYS A 325 12.22 -4.03 -0.36
N ALA A 326 11.27 -3.57 0.45
CA ALA A 326 10.30 -4.42 1.12
C ALA A 326 9.46 -5.24 0.14
N ILE A 327 8.91 -4.62 -0.90
CA ILE A 327 8.08 -5.33 -1.91
C ILE A 327 8.90 -6.27 -2.81
N SER A 328 10.23 -6.15 -2.82
CA SER A 328 11.12 -7.10 -3.51
C SER A 328 11.41 -8.37 -2.69
N CYS A 329 11.27 -8.33 -1.36
CA CYS A 329 11.60 -9.45 -0.48
C CYS A 329 10.44 -9.96 0.40
N ILE A 330 9.32 -9.24 0.43
CA ILE A 330 8.09 -9.60 1.14
C ILE A 330 6.93 -9.47 0.16
N PRO A 331 6.29 -10.59 -0.25
CA PRO A 331 5.10 -10.53 -1.09
C PRO A 331 4.00 -9.66 -0.49
N MET A 332 3.31 -8.86 -1.30
CA MET A 332 2.19 -8.03 -0.85
C MET A 332 0.84 -8.56 -1.34
N ILE A 333 -0.23 -8.23 -0.61
CA ILE A 333 -1.60 -8.20 -1.09
C ILE A 333 -2.16 -6.83 -0.71
N ASN A 334 -2.65 -6.07 -1.68
CA ASN A 334 -3.17 -4.73 -1.44
C ASN A 334 -4.66 -4.66 -1.75
N MET A 335 -5.35 -3.73 -1.10
CA MET A 335 -6.60 -3.18 -1.57
C MET A 335 -6.44 -1.71 -1.89
N LEU A 336 -7.37 -1.17 -2.67
CA LEU A 336 -7.43 0.23 -3.04
C LEU A 336 -8.17 1.05 -1.96
N ASP A 337 -7.71 2.27 -1.71
CA ASP A 337 -8.49 3.34 -1.08
C ASP A 337 -8.46 4.60 -1.96
N ASP A 338 -9.03 5.72 -1.52
CA ASP A 338 -9.21 6.90 -2.39
C ASP A 338 -7.92 7.52 -2.88
N HIS A 339 -6.88 7.69 -2.05
CA HIS A 339 -5.66 8.34 -2.49
C HIS A 339 -4.88 7.52 -3.55
N ASP A 340 -5.19 6.23 -3.75
CA ASP A 340 -4.68 5.49 -4.92
C ASP A 340 -5.28 6.03 -6.24
N LEU A 341 -6.43 6.73 -6.18
CA LEU A 341 -7.10 7.44 -7.27
C LEU A 341 -6.95 8.96 -7.12
N ILE A 342 -7.79 9.56 -6.28
CA ILE A 342 -7.83 10.93 -5.79
C ILE A 342 -8.64 10.93 -4.49
N ASP A 343 -8.25 11.77 -3.54
CA ASP A 343 -8.95 12.02 -2.28
C ASP A 343 -10.48 12.09 -2.44
N GLY A 344 -11.21 11.31 -1.64
CA GLY A 344 -12.67 11.26 -1.61
C GLY A 344 -13.35 10.61 -2.82
N PHE A 345 -12.63 9.92 -3.72
CA PHE A 345 -13.28 9.30 -4.89
C PHE A 345 -14.39 8.33 -4.46
N GLY A 346 -15.60 8.52 -5.01
CA GLY A 346 -16.81 7.83 -4.56
C GLY A 346 -17.76 8.69 -3.72
N SER A 347 -17.29 9.77 -3.10
CA SER A 347 -18.09 10.59 -2.15
C SER A 347 -18.52 11.96 -2.68
N TYR A 348 -18.00 12.38 -3.83
CA TYR A 348 -18.43 13.59 -4.53
C TYR A 348 -19.87 13.51 -5.07
N PRO A 349 -20.51 14.65 -5.42
CA PRO A 349 -21.82 14.66 -6.05
C PRO A 349 -21.90 13.71 -7.27
N PRO A 350 -22.98 12.90 -7.40
CA PRO A 350 -23.08 11.88 -8.45
C PRO A 350 -22.92 12.41 -9.88
N ASP A 351 -23.42 13.61 -10.16
CA ASP A 351 -23.32 14.24 -11.47
C ASP A 351 -21.89 14.69 -11.82
N LEU A 352 -21.08 15.06 -10.82
CA LEU A 352 -19.66 15.31 -11.01
C LEU A 352 -18.89 14.01 -11.25
N GLN A 353 -19.13 12.96 -10.47
CA GLN A 353 -18.44 11.68 -10.63
C GLN A 353 -18.76 10.98 -11.95
N LEU A 354 -19.98 11.16 -12.47
CA LEU A 354 -20.37 10.68 -13.79
C LEU A 354 -19.81 11.53 -14.94
N SER A 355 -19.24 12.71 -14.66
CA SER A 355 -18.69 13.55 -15.73
C SER A 355 -17.54 12.84 -16.45
N PRO A 356 -17.38 13.05 -17.77
CA PRO A 356 -16.37 12.33 -18.57
C PRO A 356 -14.95 12.45 -18.02
N VAL A 357 -14.57 13.64 -17.52
CA VAL A 357 -13.22 13.86 -16.98
C VAL A 357 -13.04 13.15 -15.63
N PHE A 358 -13.99 13.29 -14.70
CA PHE A 358 -13.89 12.72 -13.36
C PHE A 358 -13.93 11.20 -13.39
N SER A 359 -14.91 10.62 -14.11
CA SER A 359 -14.99 9.18 -14.34
C SER A 359 -13.75 8.67 -15.07
N GLY A 360 -13.20 9.44 -16.03
CA GLY A 360 -11.95 9.12 -16.71
C GLY A 360 -10.77 8.93 -15.75
N ILE A 361 -10.60 9.83 -14.78
CA ILE A 361 -9.57 9.71 -13.73
C ILE A 361 -9.76 8.43 -12.92
N GLY A 362 -10.99 8.15 -12.46
CA GLY A 362 -11.29 6.95 -11.67
C GLY A 362 -11.06 5.64 -12.42
N ASN A 363 -11.53 5.54 -13.68
CA ASN A 363 -11.35 4.33 -14.50
C ASN A 363 -9.87 4.05 -14.79
N ARG A 364 -9.10 5.08 -15.13
CA ARG A 364 -7.67 4.91 -15.40
C ARG A 364 -6.89 4.65 -14.12
N GLY A 365 -7.19 5.35 -13.02
CA GLY A 365 -6.56 5.08 -11.73
C GLY A 365 -6.80 3.66 -11.24
N TYR A 366 -8.04 3.15 -11.37
CA TYR A 366 -8.36 1.77 -11.00
C TYR A 366 -7.59 0.76 -11.86
N PHE A 367 -7.49 1.00 -13.17
CA PHE A 367 -6.64 0.21 -14.06
C PHE A 367 -5.18 0.17 -13.61
N TRP A 368 -4.59 1.32 -13.26
CA TRP A 368 -3.20 1.38 -12.81
C TRP A 368 -2.99 0.75 -11.44
N PHE A 369 -3.98 0.82 -10.54
CA PHE A 369 -4.01 0.06 -9.30
C PHE A 369 -3.98 -1.45 -9.54
N LEU A 370 -4.88 -1.97 -10.38
CA LEU A 370 -4.90 -3.39 -10.73
C LEU A 370 -3.55 -3.83 -11.31
N LEU A 371 -2.97 -3.04 -12.20
CA LEU A 371 -1.72 -3.38 -12.86
C LEU A 371 -0.50 -3.33 -11.91
N PHE A 372 -0.29 -2.25 -11.15
CA PHE A 372 0.89 -2.09 -10.30
C PHE A 372 0.79 -2.80 -8.96
N GLN A 373 -0.40 -2.85 -8.36
CA GLN A 373 -0.56 -3.40 -7.02
C GLN A 373 -1.05 -4.85 -7.03
N LEU A 374 -1.88 -5.21 -8.01
CA LEU A 374 -2.39 -6.58 -8.14
C LEU A 374 -1.76 -7.37 -9.30
N PHE A 375 -0.99 -6.76 -10.19
CA PHE A 375 -0.46 -7.41 -11.40
C PHE A 375 -1.56 -8.05 -12.26
N ILE A 376 -2.72 -7.39 -12.31
CA ILE A 376 -3.92 -7.80 -13.05
C ILE A 376 -4.13 -6.86 -14.22
N VAL A 377 -4.48 -7.42 -15.37
CA VAL A 377 -5.02 -6.69 -16.52
C VAL A 377 -6.24 -7.44 -16.98
N ASP A 378 -7.43 -6.89 -16.75
CA ASP A 378 -8.71 -7.57 -17.00
C ASP A 378 -8.76 -8.24 -18.37
N GLU A 379 -8.37 -7.53 -19.43
CA GLU A 379 -8.33 -8.07 -20.79
C GLU A 379 -7.41 -9.29 -20.93
N THR A 380 -6.18 -9.21 -20.40
CA THR A 380 -5.18 -10.28 -20.45
C THR A 380 -5.57 -11.48 -19.58
N ASP A 381 -6.22 -11.22 -18.45
CA ASP A 381 -6.63 -12.23 -17.47
C ASP A 381 -8.04 -12.80 -17.75
N GLY A 382 -8.67 -12.38 -18.86
CA GLY A 382 -9.97 -12.88 -19.31
C GLY A 382 -11.15 -12.43 -18.44
N ILE A 383 -10.98 -11.32 -17.72
CA ILE A 383 -12.00 -10.71 -16.88
C ILE A 383 -12.82 -9.76 -17.76
N THR A 384 -14.10 -10.06 -17.90
CA THR A 384 -15.08 -9.24 -18.61
C THR A 384 -16.29 -9.02 -17.72
N GLU A 385 -17.20 -8.13 -18.13
CA GLU A 385 -18.46 -7.88 -17.41
C GLU A 385 -19.30 -9.16 -17.17
N THR A 386 -19.15 -10.18 -18.02
CA THR A 386 -19.92 -11.44 -17.99
C THR A 386 -19.09 -12.64 -17.52
N SER A 387 -17.85 -12.40 -17.06
CA SER A 387 -16.98 -13.45 -16.52
C SER A 387 -17.59 -14.15 -15.29
N ALA A 388 -17.04 -15.31 -14.94
CA ALA A 388 -17.38 -15.94 -13.66
C ALA A 388 -16.97 -15.03 -12.49
N THR A 389 -17.54 -15.27 -11.31
CA THR A 389 -17.20 -14.52 -10.08
C THR A 389 -15.85 -14.93 -9.47
N ASN A 390 -15.10 -15.80 -10.14
CA ASN A 390 -13.77 -16.28 -9.75
C ASN A 390 -12.80 -16.21 -10.94
N SER A 391 -11.49 -16.25 -10.64
CA SER A 391 -10.43 -16.28 -11.65
C SER A 391 -9.60 -17.56 -11.56
N SER A 392 -9.27 -18.14 -12.72
CA SER A 392 -8.34 -19.28 -12.81
C SER A 392 -6.87 -18.85 -12.77
N VAL A 393 -6.60 -17.59 -13.11
CA VAL A 393 -5.26 -17.00 -13.02
C VAL A 393 -4.97 -16.58 -11.59
N HIS A 394 -5.96 -15.97 -10.93
CA HIS A 394 -5.90 -15.45 -9.57
C HIS A 394 -6.91 -16.14 -8.64
N PRO A 395 -6.62 -17.35 -8.13
CA PRO A 395 -7.49 -18.08 -7.21
C PRO A 395 -7.98 -17.29 -6.00
N SER A 396 -7.24 -16.27 -5.53
CA SER A 396 -7.69 -15.42 -4.43
C SER A 396 -8.87 -14.52 -4.79
N LEU A 397 -9.02 -14.16 -6.07
CA LEU A 397 -9.91 -13.11 -6.54
C LEU A 397 -11.39 -13.53 -6.49
N ILE A 398 -12.22 -12.60 -6.03
CA ILE A 398 -13.67 -12.63 -6.08
C ILE A 398 -14.11 -11.43 -6.92
N LEU A 399 -14.75 -11.71 -8.06
CA LEU A 399 -15.22 -10.70 -9.00
C LEU A 399 -16.68 -10.34 -8.69
N GLY A 400 -16.89 -9.14 -8.15
CA GLY A 400 -18.21 -8.62 -7.78
C GLY A 400 -18.96 -7.96 -8.94
N GLY A 401 -19.86 -7.05 -8.60
CA GLY A 401 -20.62 -6.21 -9.53
C GLY A 401 -19.74 -5.16 -10.21
N ILE A 402 -20.36 -4.32 -11.05
CA ILE A 402 -19.71 -3.23 -11.78
C ILE A 402 -20.14 -1.90 -11.18
N GLY A 403 -19.16 -1.03 -10.97
CA GLY A 403 -19.38 0.28 -10.38
C GLY A 403 -20.16 1.27 -11.26
N PRO A 404 -20.78 2.29 -10.64
CA PRO A 404 -21.47 3.36 -11.38
C PRO A 404 -20.49 4.33 -12.05
N TYR A 405 -19.33 4.58 -11.42
CA TYR A 405 -18.31 5.54 -11.88
C TYR A 405 -17.09 4.86 -12.48
N ILE A 406 -16.69 3.70 -11.93
CA ILE A 406 -15.62 2.83 -12.44
C ILE A 406 -16.28 1.66 -13.16
N ARG A 407 -16.06 1.55 -14.47
CA ARG A 407 -16.62 0.52 -15.37
C ARG A 407 -15.73 -0.72 -15.40
N SER A 408 -15.41 -1.21 -14.21
CA SER A 408 -14.69 -2.46 -13.98
C SER A 408 -15.47 -3.29 -12.98
N ARG A 409 -15.28 -4.61 -13.02
CA ARG A 409 -15.77 -5.46 -11.93
C ARG A 409 -15.03 -5.10 -10.63
N ASN A 410 -15.69 -5.28 -9.51
CA ASN A 410 -15.09 -5.20 -8.18
C ASN A 410 -14.09 -6.34 -7.97
N HIS A 411 -12.89 -6.00 -7.49
CA HIS A 411 -11.76 -6.93 -7.32
C HIS A 411 -11.49 -7.21 -5.83
N THR A 412 -12.40 -7.94 -5.20
CA THR A 412 -12.26 -8.36 -3.80
C THR A 412 -11.31 -9.55 -3.69
N ILE A 413 -10.47 -9.59 -2.65
CA ILE A 413 -9.47 -10.66 -2.45
C ILE A 413 -9.84 -11.49 -1.22
N LEU A 414 -9.94 -12.81 -1.38
CA LEU A 414 -10.06 -13.77 -0.28
C LEU A 414 -8.87 -14.74 -0.33
N SER A 415 -8.00 -14.69 0.67
CA SER A 415 -6.71 -15.38 0.66
C SER A 415 -6.45 -16.21 1.91
N TYR A 416 -5.78 -17.34 1.72
CA TYR A 416 -5.29 -18.19 2.79
C TYR A 416 -4.12 -17.51 3.52
N LEU A 417 -4.14 -17.45 4.85
CA LEU A 417 -3.00 -16.99 5.68
C LEU A 417 -2.53 -18.06 6.67
N GLY A 418 -2.86 -19.32 6.41
CA GLY A 418 -2.47 -20.43 7.28
C GLY A 418 -3.60 -21.40 7.54
N PRO A 419 -3.30 -22.56 8.16
CA PRO A 419 -4.29 -23.60 8.43
C PRO A 419 -5.49 -23.11 9.25
N LYS A 420 -5.31 -22.02 10.01
CA LYS A 420 -6.29 -21.49 10.95
C LYS A 420 -6.81 -20.10 10.62
N VAL A 421 -6.21 -19.39 9.66
CA VAL A 421 -6.44 -17.97 9.42
C VAL A 421 -6.62 -17.67 7.93
N TRP A 422 -7.64 -16.90 7.60
CA TRP A 422 -7.88 -16.35 6.25
C TRP A 422 -8.04 -14.84 6.32
N VAL A 423 -7.87 -14.15 5.19
CA VAL A 423 -8.11 -12.71 5.07
C VAL A 423 -9.03 -12.41 3.88
N LEU A 424 -9.97 -11.50 4.10
CA LEU A 424 -10.81 -10.88 3.09
C LEU A 424 -10.43 -9.41 2.98
N LEU A 425 -9.97 -8.96 1.82
CA LEU A 425 -9.79 -7.54 1.49
C LEU A 425 -10.94 -7.13 0.58
N LEU A 426 -11.92 -6.43 1.14
CA LEU A 426 -13.11 -6.01 0.42
C LEU A 426 -12.80 -4.75 -0.39
N ASP A 427 -13.02 -4.78 -1.70
CA ASP A 427 -12.90 -3.57 -2.53
C ASP A 427 -14.11 -2.65 -2.24
N CYS A 428 -13.82 -1.54 -1.57
CA CYS A 428 -14.80 -0.57 -1.09
C CYS A 428 -14.85 0.70 -1.95
N ARG A 429 -14.24 0.72 -3.13
CA ARG A 429 -14.09 1.94 -3.94
C ARG A 429 -14.57 1.76 -5.37
N SER A 430 -14.46 0.57 -5.98
CA SER A 430 -14.92 0.36 -7.36
C SER A 430 -16.42 0.68 -7.55
N GLU A 431 -17.23 0.40 -6.54
CA GLU A 431 -18.70 0.55 -6.55
C GLU A 431 -19.22 1.70 -5.67
N ARG A 432 -18.31 2.47 -5.08
CA ARG A 432 -18.66 3.47 -4.08
C ARG A 432 -19.48 4.62 -4.67
N MET A 433 -20.48 5.02 -3.91
CA MET A 433 -21.31 6.21 -4.04
C MET A 433 -21.41 6.90 -2.69
N LYS A 434 -21.98 8.11 -2.66
CA LYS A 434 -22.17 8.88 -1.42
C LYS A 434 -22.97 8.14 -0.33
N ASP A 435 -23.85 7.22 -0.72
CA ASP A 435 -24.77 6.48 0.15
C ASP A 435 -24.63 4.96 0.05
N GLN A 436 -23.60 4.47 -0.65
CA GLN A 436 -23.34 3.05 -0.85
C GLN A 436 -21.83 2.78 -0.99
N VAL A 437 -21.29 1.80 -0.28
CA VAL A 437 -19.89 1.37 -0.40
C VAL A 437 -19.75 0.24 -1.44
N CYS A 438 -20.52 -0.83 -1.30
CA CYS A 438 -20.58 -1.94 -2.26
C CYS A 438 -22.03 -2.27 -2.63
N SER A 439 -22.28 -2.79 -3.82
CA SER A 439 -23.63 -3.26 -4.16
C SER A 439 -24.01 -4.50 -3.36
N ARG A 440 -25.32 -4.71 -3.22
CA ARG A 440 -25.88 -5.94 -2.65
C ARG A 440 -25.45 -7.19 -3.40
N GLU A 441 -25.25 -7.10 -4.72
CA GLU A 441 -24.75 -8.20 -5.55
C GLU A 441 -23.34 -8.61 -5.11
N THR A 442 -22.42 -7.65 -5.01
CA THR A 442 -21.05 -7.90 -4.55
C THR A 442 -21.01 -8.52 -3.18
N TYR A 443 -21.76 -7.98 -2.21
CA TYR A 443 -21.82 -8.59 -0.89
C TYR A 443 -22.32 -10.04 -0.94
N SER A 444 -23.38 -10.34 -1.71
CA SER A 444 -23.89 -11.70 -1.84
C SER A 444 -22.81 -12.65 -2.38
N ILE A 445 -22.08 -12.23 -3.43
CA ILE A 445 -21.00 -13.02 -4.02
C ILE A 445 -19.87 -13.25 -3.01
N VAL A 446 -19.45 -12.20 -2.30
CA VAL A 446 -18.35 -12.25 -1.33
C VAL A 446 -18.69 -13.14 -0.13
N PHE A 447 -19.86 -12.97 0.48
CA PHE A 447 -20.27 -13.79 1.62
C PHE A 447 -20.47 -15.26 1.22
N GLN A 448 -21.00 -15.53 0.02
CA GLN A 448 -21.08 -16.88 -0.53
C GLN A 448 -19.69 -17.49 -0.71
N ALA A 449 -18.75 -16.75 -1.31
CA ALA A 449 -17.37 -17.21 -1.47
C ALA A 449 -16.69 -17.51 -0.13
N CYS A 450 -16.91 -16.69 0.90
CA CYS A 450 -16.42 -16.97 2.25
C CYS A 450 -16.97 -18.29 2.81
N GLN A 451 -18.26 -18.57 2.64
CA GLN A 451 -18.88 -19.81 3.11
C GLN A 451 -18.40 -21.06 2.34
N GLU A 452 -18.16 -20.92 1.04
CA GLU A 452 -17.79 -22.04 0.16
C GLU A 452 -16.29 -22.36 0.18
N ARG A 453 -15.44 -21.32 0.25
CA ARG A 453 -13.98 -21.47 0.07
C ARG A 453 -13.21 -21.62 1.37
N ILE A 454 -13.70 -21.09 2.50
CA ILE A 454 -13.00 -21.17 3.78
C ILE A 454 -13.22 -22.56 4.39
N PRO A 455 -12.14 -23.35 4.65
CA PRO A 455 -12.25 -24.65 5.30
C PRO A 455 -12.80 -24.56 6.73
N LYS A 456 -13.47 -25.61 7.20
CA LYS A 456 -14.11 -25.65 8.54
C LYS A 456 -13.11 -25.62 9.70
N GLU A 457 -11.84 -25.94 9.43
CA GLU A 457 -10.75 -25.96 10.40
C GLU A 457 -10.21 -24.56 10.71
N VAL A 458 -10.55 -23.57 9.87
CA VAL A 458 -10.22 -22.16 10.04
C VAL A 458 -11.07 -21.59 11.18
N PHE A 459 -10.41 -20.99 12.17
CA PHE A 459 -11.13 -20.38 13.29
C PHE A 459 -11.13 -18.85 13.22
N HIS A 460 -10.37 -18.22 12.32
CA HIS A 460 -10.28 -16.76 12.25
C HIS A 460 -10.30 -16.25 10.81
N LEU A 461 -11.20 -15.30 10.52
CA LEU A 461 -11.22 -14.50 9.30
C LEU A 461 -10.88 -13.05 9.65
N VAL A 462 -9.84 -12.50 9.04
CA VAL A 462 -9.53 -11.07 9.13
C VAL A 462 -10.19 -10.35 7.97
N VAL A 463 -10.97 -9.31 8.24
CA VAL A 463 -11.61 -8.48 7.21
C VAL A 463 -10.87 -7.14 7.14
N GLN A 464 -10.14 -6.92 6.05
CA GLN A 464 -9.47 -5.67 5.76
C GLN A 464 -10.45 -4.69 5.11
N LEU A 465 -10.50 -3.47 5.64
CA LEU A 465 -11.25 -2.34 5.08
C LEU A 465 -10.33 -1.13 5.04
N GLY A 466 -10.42 -0.28 4.00
CA GLY A 466 -9.61 0.95 3.94
C GLY A 466 -9.85 1.86 5.14
N ILE A 467 -11.13 2.08 5.45
CA ILE A 467 -11.57 2.99 6.52
C ILE A 467 -12.09 2.20 7.73
N PRO A 468 -11.85 2.64 8.98
CA PRO A 468 -12.33 1.97 10.19
C PRO A 468 -13.86 1.82 10.26
N ILE A 469 -14.32 0.59 10.48
CA ILE A 469 -15.75 0.31 10.65
C ILE A 469 -16.25 0.59 12.07
N VAL A 470 -15.38 0.53 13.09
CA VAL A 470 -15.68 0.97 14.47
C VAL A 470 -14.80 2.16 14.84
N TYR A 471 -15.38 3.37 14.82
CA TYR A 471 -14.68 4.62 15.06
C TYR A 471 -15.62 5.70 15.64
N PRO A 472 -15.11 6.77 16.28
CA PRO A 472 -15.95 7.87 16.73
C PRO A 472 -16.71 8.54 15.59
N ARG A 473 -17.97 8.88 15.85
CA ARG A 473 -18.85 9.55 14.90
C ARG A 473 -18.66 11.05 14.96
N MET A 474 -18.50 11.67 13.78
CA MET A 474 -18.29 13.12 13.63
C MET A 474 -19.57 13.86 13.20
N VAL A 475 -20.74 13.22 13.27
CA VAL A 475 -22.06 13.72 12.81
C VAL A 475 -22.44 15.13 13.34
N PHE A 476 -21.90 15.57 14.49
CA PHE A 476 -22.10 16.94 14.98
C PHE A 476 -21.19 17.97 14.28
N ALA A 477 -19.95 17.60 13.96
CA ALA A 477 -19.05 18.42 13.17
C ALA A 477 -19.54 18.54 11.71
N GLU A 478 -20.13 17.48 11.14
CA GLU A 478 -20.81 17.48 9.83
C GLU A 478 -21.83 18.63 9.77
N LYS A 479 -22.75 18.69 10.73
CA LYS A 479 -23.79 19.74 10.79
C LYS A 479 -23.25 21.16 10.98
N ILE A 480 -22.09 21.32 11.62
CA ILE A 480 -21.43 22.64 11.79
C ILE A 480 -20.71 23.06 10.51
N LEU A 481 -20.11 22.12 9.79
CA LEU A 481 -19.41 22.35 8.52
C LEU A 481 -20.41 22.58 7.36
N GLU A 482 -21.51 21.81 7.31
CA GLU A 482 -22.58 21.94 6.31
C GLU A 482 -23.38 23.25 6.42
N LYS A 483 -23.46 23.84 7.63
CA LYS A 483 -24.16 25.11 7.90
C LYS A 483 -23.25 26.07 8.63
N PRO A 484 -22.38 26.80 7.91
CA PRO A 484 -21.40 27.67 8.55
C PRO A 484 -22.10 28.89 9.13
N ASP A 485 -22.40 28.88 10.43
CA ASP A 485 -22.34 30.13 11.15
C ASP A 485 -20.88 30.60 11.08
N ARG A 486 -20.65 31.69 10.32
CA ARG A 486 -19.32 32.25 10.03
C ARG A 486 -18.48 32.49 11.29
N LEU A 487 -19.12 32.72 12.44
CA LEU A 487 -18.42 32.93 13.71
C LEU A 487 -17.89 31.63 14.32
N LEU A 488 -18.72 30.59 14.39
CA LEU A 488 -18.34 29.30 14.96
C LEU A 488 -17.27 28.62 14.10
N PHE A 489 -17.42 28.67 12.78
CA PHE A 489 -16.44 28.12 11.84
C PHE A 489 -15.06 28.81 11.96
N LYS A 490 -15.03 30.16 12.07
CA LYS A 490 -13.78 30.91 12.30
C LYS A 490 -13.12 30.57 13.64
N ALA A 491 -13.91 30.33 14.68
CA ALA A 491 -13.39 29.95 15.99
C ALA A 491 -12.77 28.54 15.97
N ILE A 492 -13.44 27.56 15.34
CA ILE A 492 -12.93 26.19 15.19
C ILE A 492 -11.66 26.16 14.33
N ARG A 493 -11.61 26.94 13.25
CA ARG A 493 -10.39 27.10 12.43
C ARG A 493 -9.23 27.71 13.22
N LYS A 494 -9.49 28.71 14.08
CA LYS A 494 -8.46 29.32 14.95
C LYS A 494 -7.93 28.35 16.02
N LEU A 495 -8.73 27.35 16.40
CA LEU A 495 -8.34 26.27 17.32
C LEU A 495 -7.56 25.13 16.63
N GLY A 496 -7.36 25.18 15.32
CA GLY A 496 -6.59 24.18 14.57
C GLY A 496 -7.27 22.82 14.43
N VAL A 497 -8.61 22.78 14.54
CA VAL A 497 -9.41 21.54 14.40
C VAL A 497 -9.76 21.23 12.95
N ILE A 498 -9.87 22.27 12.11
CA ILE A 498 -10.08 22.13 10.66
C ILE A 498 -8.76 22.54 9.98
N PRO A 499 -8.04 21.60 9.35
CA PRO A 499 -6.89 21.93 8.50
C PRO A 499 -7.27 22.97 7.44
N GLY A 500 -6.36 23.85 7.07
CA GLY A 500 -6.64 24.98 6.18
C GLY A 500 -6.77 24.63 4.69
N PHE A 501 -7.06 23.37 4.35
CA PHE A 501 -7.00 22.84 3.00
C PHE A 501 -8.41 22.59 2.45
N TYR A 502 -8.60 22.98 1.20
CA TYR A 502 -9.82 22.75 0.44
C TYR A 502 -9.50 21.74 -0.66
N ASN A 503 -10.44 20.85 -0.91
CA ASN A 503 -10.35 19.86 -1.96
C ASN A 503 -10.30 20.55 -3.33
N ASN A 504 -9.32 20.15 -4.16
CA ASN A 504 -9.04 20.79 -5.44
C ASN A 504 -10.13 20.55 -6.51
N PHE A 505 -11.06 19.61 -6.27
CA PHE A 505 -12.06 19.21 -7.26
C PHE A 505 -13.43 19.88 -7.09
N ASN A 506 -13.90 20.04 -5.84
CA ASN A 506 -15.20 20.65 -5.49
C ASN A 506 -15.09 21.89 -4.58
N ALA A 507 -13.88 22.26 -4.12
CA ALA A 507 -13.63 23.35 -3.18
C ALA A 507 -14.26 23.18 -1.78
N ASP A 508 -14.66 21.96 -1.40
CA ASP A 508 -15.12 21.65 -0.05
C ASP A 508 -13.92 21.51 0.92
N PRO A 509 -14.10 21.69 2.24
CA PRO A 509 -13.04 21.40 3.21
C PRO A 509 -12.69 19.91 3.18
N GLU A 510 -11.40 19.56 3.08
CA GLU A 510 -10.90 18.16 3.09
C GLU A 510 -11.52 17.33 4.22
N LEU A 511 -11.56 17.90 5.43
CA LEU A 511 -12.20 17.27 6.61
C LEU A 511 -13.68 16.89 6.41
N LEU A 512 -14.43 17.62 5.57
CA LEU A 512 -15.84 17.29 5.30
C LEU A 512 -15.98 16.10 4.36
N ASP A 513 -15.07 15.95 3.41
CA ASP A 513 -15.01 14.79 2.52
C ASP A 513 -14.58 13.55 3.32
N ASP A 514 -13.50 13.63 4.12
CA ASP A 514 -13.08 12.57 5.07
C ASP A 514 -14.26 12.07 5.94
N MET A 515 -15.06 13.01 6.44
CA MET A 515 -16.19 12.69 7.31
C MET A 515 -17.33 11.96 6.58
N ASN A 516 -17.54 12.24 5.29
CA ASN A 516 -18.54 11.54 4.47
C ASN A 516 -18.02 10.18 4.00
N ASP A 517 -16.71 10.01 3.84
CA ASP A 517 -16.07 8.77 3.40
C ASP A 517 -16.18 7.64 4.43
N HIS A 518 -16.22 7.99 5.71
CA HIS A 518 -16.25 7.05 6.81
C HIS A 518 -17.48 6.13 6.80
N TRP A 519 -17.27 4.86 7.18
CA TRP A 519 -18.36 3.92 7.51
C TRP A 519 -19.32 4.47 8.57
N CYS A 520 -18.79 5.29 9.47
CA CYS A 520 -19.51 5.89 10.58
C CYS A 520 -20.32 7.15 10.19
N ALA A 521 -20.22 7.59 8.92
CA ALA A 521 -20.99 8.69 8.37
C ALA A 521 -22.50 8.40 8.38
N THR A 522 -23.29 9.47 8.33
CA THR A 522 -24.76 9.34 8.38
C THR A 522 -25.30 8.55 7.18
N SER A 523 -24.73 8.74 5.98
CA SER A 523 -25.15 8.08 4.74
C SER A 523 -24.86 6.58 4.74
N HIS A 524 -23.68 6.15 5.20
CA HIS A 524 -23.26 4.74 5.20
C HIS A 524 -23.81 3.90 6.36
N LYS A 525 -24.46 4.54 7.34
CA LYS A 525 -24.86 3.88 8.59
C LYS A 525 -25.74 2.64 8.40
N HIS A 526 -26.64 2.65 7.42
CA HIS A 526 -27.51 1.49 7.17
C HIS A 526 -26.71 0.29 6.67
N GLU A 527 -25.90 0.51 5.63
CA GLU A 527 -25.03 -0.49 5.03
C GLU A 527 -23.99 -1.01 6.03
N ARG A 528 -23.32 -0.11 6.75
CA ARG A 528 -22.39 -0.47 7.84
C ARG A 528 -23.02 -1.45 8.81
N ASN A 529 -24.21 -1.12 9.30
CA ASN A 529 -24.87 -1.91 10.33
C ASN A 529 -25.30 -3.27 9.78
N TRP A 530 -25.78 -3.30 8.54
CA TRP A 530 -26.08 -4.54 7.84
C TRP A 530 -24.82 -5.40 7.69
N PHE A 531 -23.71 -4.84 7.21
CA PHE A 531 -22.45 -5.56 7.00
C PHE A 531 -21.89 -6.15 8.30
N ILE A 532 -21.94 -5.40 9.41
CA ILE A 532 -21.56 -5.91 10.73
C ILE A 532 -22.44 -7.11 11.14
N ILE A 533 -23.75 -7.01 10.95
CA ILE A 533 -24.69 -8.10 11.29
C ILE A 533 -24.41 -9.32 10.42
N GLU A 534 -24.14 -9.17 9.12
CA GLU A 534 -23.80 -10.31 8.27
C GLU A 534 -22.45 -10.92 8.61
N CYS A 535 -21.46 -10.12 9.03
CA CYS A 535 -20.23 -10.66 9.60
C CYS A 535 -20.52 -11.49 10.86
N GLN A 536 -21.39 -11.02 11.76
CA GLN A 536 -21.79 -11.79 12.95
C GLN A 536 -22.51 -13.09 12.58
N ASN A 537 -23.39 -13.06 11.57
CA ASN A 537 -24.06 -14.24 11.05
C ASN A 537 -23.05 -15.24 10.44
N LEU A 538 -22.09 -14.76 9.65
CA LEU A 538 -21.03 -15.58 9.06
C LEU A 538 -20.15 -16.23 10.15
N ALA A 539 -19.75 -15.45 11.15
CA ALA A 539 -18.95 -15.92 12.28
C ALA A 539 -19.68 -17.05 13.05
N LEU A 540 -20.97 -16.85 13.34
CA LEU A 540 -21.81 -17.85 14.00
C LEU A 540 -22.02 -19.11 13.14
N GLY A 541 -22.39 -18.94 11.86
CA GLY A 541 -22.69 -20.05 10.95
C GLY A 541 -21.46 -20.90 10.62
N SER A 542 -20.30 -20.25 10.44
CA SER A 542 -19.04 -20.89 10.08
C SER A 542 -18.19 -21.27 11.29
N LYS A 543 -18.62 -20.92 12.51
CA LYS A 543 -17.92 -21.16 13.78
C LYS A 543 -16.49 -20.60 13.80
N LEU A 544 -16.33 -19.39 13.28
CA LEU A 544 -15.07 -18.66 13.23
C LEU A 544 -15.18 -17.30 13.94
N ARG A 545 -14.04 -16.70 14.24
CA ARG A 545 -13.88 -15.34 14.73
C ARG A 545 -13.67 -14.39 13.57
N ILE A 546 -14.21 -13.17 13.70
CA ILE A 546 -13.93 -12.10 12.75
C ILE A 546 -13.28 -10.93 13.50
N SER A 547 -12.20 -10.41 12.93
CA SER A 547 -11.61 -9.13 13.31
C SER A 547 -11.44 -8.28 12.07
N PHE A 548 -11.58 -6.98 12.22
CA PHE A 548 -11.30 -5.99 11.20
C PHE A 548 -9.89 -5.42 11.37
N LEU A 549 -9.20 -5.20 10.27
CA LEU A 549 -8.01 -4.36 10.20
C LEU A 549 -8.32 -3.19 9.27
N SER A 550 -7.90 -1.98 9.64
CA SER A 550 -8.26 -0.76 8.91
C SER A 550 -7.17 0.32 8.94
N GLY A 551 -7.24 1.23 7.97
CA GLY A 551 -6.27 2.29 7.70
C GLY A 551 -6.85 3.70 7.78
N ASP A 552 -6.46 4.54 6.81
CA ASP A 552 -6.98 5.89 6.51
C ASP A 552 -6.73 6.99 7.57
N VAL A 553 -7.09 6.79 8.83
CA VAL A 553 -7.22 7.87 9.84
C VAL A 553 -5.90 8.35 10.49
N HIS A 554 -4.74 7.99 9.93
CA HIS A 554 -3.36 8.34 10.35
C HIS A 554 -3.01 8.18 11.85
N CYS A 555 -3.78 7.40 12.60
CA CYS A 555 -3.46 7.03 13.98
C CYS A 555 -3.73 5.55 14.27
N ALA A 556 -3.13 5.04 15.35
CA ALA A 556 -3.49 3.72 15.86
C ALA A 556 -4.63 3.82 16.88
N ALA A 557 -5.59 2.89 16.79
CA ALA A 557 -6.73 2.78 17.68
C ALA A 557 -7.30 1.36 17.65
N VAL A 558 -8.11 0.99 18.66
CA VAL A 558 -8.83 -0.29 18.65
C VAL A 558 -10.28 -0.06 19.05
N GLY A 559 -11.19 -0.33 18.12
CA GLY A 559 -12.63 -0.42 18.37
C GLY A 559 -13.03 -1.86 18.69
N ARG A 560 -14.15 -2.04 19.39
CA ARG A 560 -14.76 -3.37 19.58
C ARG A 560 -16.26 -3.34 19.43
N LEU A 561 -16.79 -4.46 18.94
CA LEU A 561 -18.20 -4.84 18.97
C LEU A 561 -18.35 -5.95 20.01
N PHE A 562 -19.47 -6.00 20.73
CA PHE A 562 -19.73 -7.04 21.73
C PHE A 562 -21.24 -7.15 22.04
N THR A 563 -21.63 -8.26 22.66
CA THR A 563 -23.04 -8.51 23.01
C THR A 563 -23.54 -7.49 24.06
N GLN A 564 -24.68 -6.86 23.76
CA GLN A 564 -25.29 -5.86 24.64
C GLN A 564 -25.73 -6.45 25.99
N GLY A 565 -25.48 -5.71 27.07
CA GLY A 565 -26.06 -5.92 28.40
C GLY A 565 -25.50 -7.08 29.24
N LYS A 566 -24.66 -7.95 28.66
CA LYS A 566 -23.94 -9.01 29.41
C LYS A 566 -22.44 -8.80 29.25
N GLU A 567 -21.71 -8.71 30.35
CA GLU A 567 -20.25 -8.84 30.33
C GLU A 567 -19.87 -10.30 30.07
N LEU A 568 -19.92 -10.69 28.80
CA LEU A 568 -19.36 -11.95 28.35
C LEU A 568 -17.84 -11.79 28.24
N LYS A 569 -17.10 -12.85 28.60
CA LYS A 569 -15.68 -12.90 28.27
C LYS A 569 -15.53 -12.91 26.74
N PRO A 570 -14.49 -12.26 26.18
CA PRO A 570 -14.31 -12.19 24.73
C PRO A 570 -14.41 -13.56 24.06
N ASP A 571 -13.69 -14.57 24.57
CA ASP A 571 -13.68 -15.98 24.11
C ASP A 571 -15.07 -16.64 24.02
N HIS A 572 -16.02 -16.23 24.85
CA HIS A 572 -17.39 -16.78 24.90
C HIS A 572 -18.44 -15.87 24.23
N ASP A 573 -18.06 -14.68 23.77
CA ASP A 573 -18.97 -13.75 23.11
C ASP A 573 -18.91 -13.94 21.58
N PRO A 574 -19.97 -14.47 20.95
CA PRO A 574 -19.99 -14.67 19.50
C PRO A 574 -20.01 -13.38 18.68
N LYS A 575 -20.32 -12.24 19.31
CA LYS A 575 -20.36 -10.92 18.67
C LYS A 575 -19.11 -10.10 18.92
N TYR A 576 -18.18 -10.64 19.70
CA TYR A 576 -16.92 -9.97 19.98
C TYR A 576 -16.07 -9.90 18.72
N MET A 577 -15.91 -8.69 18.19
CA MET A 577 -15.09 -8.40 17.01
C MET A 577 -14.28 -7.14 17.29
N LEU A 578 -12.98 -7.19 16.98
CA LEU A 578 -12.08 -6.05 17.09
C LEU A 578 -11.99 -5.34 15.76
N ASN A 579 -11.89 -4.01 15.77
CA ASN A 579 -11.37 -3.22 14.66
C ASN A 579 -10.00 -2.68 15.08
N ILE A 580 -8.94 -3.30 14.57
CA ILE A 580 -7.58 -2.83 14.75
C ILE A 580 -7.32 -1.75 13.69
N VAL A 581 -7.01 -0.53 14.12
CA VAL A 581 -6.64 0.57 13.23
C VAL A 581 -5.13 0.75 13.29
N SER A 582 -4.47 0.66 12.14
CA SER A 582 -3.03 0.85 12.00
C SER A 582 -2.74 1.72 10.79
N SER A 583 -2.68 3.03 11.03
CA SER A 583 -2.37 4.06 10.04
C SER A 583 -1.62 5.20 10.74
N ALA A 584 -0.69 5.92 10.13
CA ALA A 584 -0.08 5.71 8.82
C ALA A 584 1.32 5.10 8.97
N ILE A 585 1.81 4.34 7.98
CA ILE A 585 3.22 3.92 7.98
C ILE A 585 4.16 5.05 7.54
N VAL A 586 3.73 5.91 6.62
CA VAL A 586 4.52 7.06 6.10
C VAL A 586 3.96 8.40 6.55
N ASN A 587 2.65 8.63 6.41
CA ASN A 587 2.05 9.96 6.52
C ASN A 587 2.18 10.59 7.92
N THR A 588 1.95 11.89 8.00
CA THR A 588 1.93 12.62 9.28
C THR A 588 0.74 12.19 10.14
N PRO A 589 0.89 12.06 11.46
CA PRO A 589 -0.25 11.86 12.34
C PRO A 589 -1.21 13.06 12.37
N PRO A 590 -2.49 12.85 12.78
CA PRO A 590 -3.44 13.93 12.89
C PRO A 590 -3.05 14.95 13.97
N PRO A 591 -3.45 16.23 13.81
CA PRO A 591 -3.18 17.26 14.81
C PRO A 591 -3.72 16.90 16.21
N ALA A 592 -3.00 17.27 17.27
CA ALA A 592 -3.37 16.93 18.66
C ALA A 592 -4.78 17.42 19.07
N ALA A 593 -5.25 18.53 18.48
CA ALA A 593 -6.61 19.04 18.69
C ALA A 593 -7.67 18.08 18.14
N LEU A 594 -7.46 17.52 16.94
CA LEU A 594 -8.34 16.53 16.33
C LEU A 594 -8.36 15.24 17.15
N ILE A 595 -7.19 14.75 17.59
CA ILE A 595 -7.09 13.58 18.49
C ILE A 595 -7.85 13.80 19.80
N SER A 596 -7.78 15.01 20.37
CA SER A 596 -8.50 15.36 21.59
C SER A 596 -10.01 15.37 21.37
N MET A 597 -10.47 15.88 20.23
CA MET A 597 -11.88 15.87 19.84
C MET A 597 -12.40 14.46 19.64
N MET A 598 -11.67 13.59 18.92
CA MET A 598 -12.02 12.18 18.76
C MET A 598 -12.05 11.44 20.10
N GLY A 599 -11.13 11.77 21.01
CA GLY A 599 -11.14 11.30 22.40
C GLY A 599 -12.42 11.67 23.17
N ALA A 600 -12.95 12.87 22.94
CA ALA A 600 -14.23 13.28 23.53
C ALA A 600 -15.42 12.57 22.88
N LEU A 601 -15.47 12.51 21.55
CA LEU A 601 -16.55 11.88 20.79
C LEU A 601 -16.63 10.37 21.04
N SER A 602 -15.51 9.69 21.23
CA SER A 602 -15.46 8.25 21.58
C SER A 602 -16.10 7.90 22.93
N ARG A 603 -16.48 8.88 23.76
CA ARG A 603 -17.24 8.65 25.00
C ARG A 603 -18.75 8.56 24.77
N VAL A 604 -19.22 8.95 23.58
CA VAL A 604 -20.62 8.91 23.24
C VAL A 604 -21.02 7.48 22.87
N THR A 605 -21.95 6.90 23.62
CA THR A 605 -22.51 5.59 23.29
C THR A 605 -23.56 5.74 22.20
N HIS A 606 -23.43 4.94 21.14
CA HIS A 606 -24.35 4.95 20.02
C HIS A 606 -25.12 3.63 19.94
N LYS A 607 -26.45 3.69 19.91
CA LYS A 607 -27.34 2.51 19.93
C LYS A 607 -27.76 2.06 18.54
N THR A 608 -26.85 2.12 17.57
CA THR A 608 -27.20 1.91 16.15
C THR A 608 -27.41 0.43 15.80
N LEU A 609 -26.83 -0.47 16.59
CA LEU A 609 -26.94 -1.92 16.47
C LEU A 609 -27.80 -2.55 17.59
N ALA A 610 -28.61 -1.74 18.28
CA ALA A 610 -29.43 -2.23 19.40
C ALA A 610 -30.46 -3.30 19.00
N SER A 611 -31.00 -3.21 17.77
CA SER A 611 -31.88 -4.26 17.21
C SER A 611 -31.20 -5.62 17.10
N ALA A 612 -29.88 -5.61 16.89
CA ALA A 612 -29.04 -6.80 16.84
C ALA A 612 -28.38 -7.11 18.19
N GLN A 613 -28.78 -6.47 19.31
CA GLN A 613 -28.19 -6.65 20.64
C GLN A 613 -26.65 -6.61 20.62
N THR A 614 -26.10 -5.63 19.91
CA THR A 614 -24.66 -5.38 19.81
C THR A 614 -24.37 -3.96 20.28
N ASP A 615 -23.44 -3.83 21.21
CA ASP A 615 -22.85 -2.57 21.61
C ASP A 615 -21.46 -2.41 20.98
N GLU A 616 -20.97 -1.18 20.94
CA GLU A 616 -19.65 -0.84 20.39
C GLU A 616 -18.98 0.26 21.23
N ASP A 617 -17.66 0.20 21.35
CA ASP A 617 -16.85 1.25 21.97
C ASP A 617 -15.40 1.26 21.45
N MET A 618 -14.62 2.22 21.94
CA MET A 618 -13.17 2.30 21.72
C MET A 618 -12.44 1.84 22.98
N ILE A 619 -11.46 0.94 22.81
CA ILE A 619 -10.68 0.37 23.91
C ILE A 619 -9.64 1.39 24.43
N ASN A 620 -9.53 1.51 25.75
CA ASN A 620 -8.47 2.30 26.40
C ASN A 620 -7.14 1.52 26.41
N LEU A 621 -6.51 1.39 25.24
CA LEU A 621 -5.30 0.61 25.04
C LEU A 621 -4.01 1.37 25.44
N PHE A 622 -3.92 2.65 25.11
CA PHE A 622 -2.68 3.42 25.19
C PHE A 622 -2.55 4.18 26.50
N LYS A 623 -2.14 3.50 27.58
CA LYS A 623 -1.94 4.16 28.89
C LYS A 623 -0.80 5.18 28.87
N PHE A 624 0.26 4.90 28.12
CA PHE A 624 1.48 5.69 28.03
C PHE A 624 1.88 5.95 26.57
N ASP A 625 2.50 7.10 26.33
CA ASP A 625 3.11 7.45 25.05
C ASP A 625 4.42 6.68 24.82
N THR A 626 5.08 6.91 23.69
CA THR A 626 6.34 6.25 23.32
C THR A 626 7.47 6.55 24.29
N ASN A 627 7.50 7.78 24.83
CA ASN A 627 8.43 8.27 25.85
C ASN A 627 8.06 7.88 27.30
N GLY A 628 7.02 7.07 27.52
CA GLY A 628 6.59 6.62 28.85
C GLY A 628 5.74 7.63 29.64
N LYS A 629 5.42 8.80 29.08
CA LYS A 629 4.51 9.76 29.73
C LYS A 629 3.05 9.26 29.64
N PRO A 630 2.24 9.42 30.70
CA PRO A 630 0.82 9.06 30.64
C PRO A 630 0.06 9.85 29.58
N LEU A 631 -0.78 9.17 28.80
CA LEU A 631 -1.65 9.81 27.81
C LEU A 631 -2.97 10.25 28.45
N LYS A 632 -3.40 11.48 28.15
CA LYS A 632 -4.73 11.98 28.53
C LYS A 632 -5.84 11.24 27.78
N ASN A 633 -5.56 10.88 26.52
CA ASN A 633 -6.44 10.09 25.68
C ASN A 633 -5.81 8.72 25.48
N GLN A 634 -6.42 7.68 26.04
CA GLN A 634 -5.89 6.32 26.02
C GLN A 634 -6.43 5.48 24.85
N ARG A 635 -7.21 6.07 23.94
CA ARG A 635 -7.89 5.34 22.85
C ARG A 635 -7.24 5.51 21.49
N PHE A 636 -6.42 6.54 21.33
CA PHE A 636 -5.77 6.91 20.08
C PHE A 636 -4.29 7.18 20.32
N MET A 637 -3.44 6.64 19.44
CA MET A 637 -2.01 6.88 19.40
C MET A 637 -1.67 7.55 18.06
N ALA A 638 -1.43 8.86 18.10
CA ALA A 638 -1.19 9.69 16.92
C ALA A 638 0.31 9.71 16.56
N ARG A 639 0.79 8.60 16.00
CA ARG A 639 2.19 8.39 15.59
C ARG A 639 2.22 7.43 14.41
N ARG A 640 3.26 7.50 13.59
CA ARG A 640 3.45 6.53 12.50
C ARG A 640 3.54 5.11 13.05
N ASN A 641 2.93 4.15 12.36
CA ASN A 641 2.86 2.77 12.83
C ASN A 641 2.57 1.78 11.70
N TYR A 642 2.78 0.50 12.01
CA TYR A 642 2.29 -0.65 11.23
C TYR A 642 1.87 -1.76 12.21
N CYS A 643 1.16 -2.78 11.74
CA CYS A 643 0.69 -3.88 12.58
C CYS A 643 1.37 -5.19 12.22
N ALA A 644 2.21 -5.73 13.10
CA ALA A 644 2.76 -7.07 12.94
C ALA A 644 1.79 -8.11 13.51
N VAL A 645 1.43 -9.13 12.72
CA VAL A 645 0.38 -10.09 13.08
C VAL A 645 0.88 -11.52 12.95
N ARG A 646 0.51 -12.34 13.94
CA ARG A 646 0.77 -13.78 13.96
C ARG A 646 -0.28 -14.52 14.80
N LEU A 647 -0.38 -15.82 14.57
CA LEU A 647 -1.00 -16.72 15.53
C LEU A 647 0.00 -17.05 16.65
N VAL A 648 -0.42 -16.93 17.90
CA VAL A 648 0.37 -17.37 19.07
C VAL A 648 0.02 -18.82 19.36
N GLU A 649 0.85 -19.75 18.91
CA GLU A 649 0.58 -21.21 19.02
C GLU A 649 0.31 -21.68 20.45
N GLN A 650 0.89 -21.03 21.47
CA GLN A 650 0.70 -21.39 22.87
C GLN A 650 -0.71 -21.11 23.38
N THR A 651 -1.34 -20.04 22.91
CA THR A 651 -2.68 -19.61 23.34
C THR A 651 -3.76 -19.93 22.31
N GLY A 652 -3.37 -20.14 21.05
CA GLY A 652 -4.29 -20.23 19.92
C GLY A 652 -4.95 -18.89 19.56
N GLU A 653 -4.39 -17.78 20.03
CA GLU A 653 -4.94 -16.44 19.81
C GLU A 653 -4.17 -15.66 18.75
N MET A 654 -4.89 -14.82 18.01
CA MET A 654 -4.29 -13.86 17.09
C MET A 654 -3.67 -12.71 17.88
N GLU A 655 -2.36 -12.48 17.68
CA GLU A 655 -1.67 -11.31 18.21
C GLU A 655 -1.60 -10.22 17.13
N PHE A 656 -2.17 -9.06 17.42
CA PHE A 656 -2.06 -7.85 16.61
C PHE A 656 -1.13 -6.86 17.30
N ASN A 657 0.16 -6.90 16.95
CA ASN A 657 1.17 -6.05 17.56
C ASN A 657 1.31 -4.74 16.77
N ILE A 658 0.68 -3.67 17.27
CA ILE A 658 0.82 -2.34 16.68
C ILE A 658 2.20 -1.78 17.06
N ARG A 659 3.04 -1.58 16.05
CA ARG A 659 4.42 -1.10 16.13
C ARG A 659 4.44 0.40 15.90
N VAL A 660 4.67 1.18 16.96
CA VAL A 660 4.57 2.66 16.91
C VAL A 660 5.94 3.30 16.92
N GLU A 661 6.15 4.23 16.01
CA GLU A 661 7.36 5.05 15.92
C GLU A 661 7.65 5.79 17.24
N ILE A 662 8.83 5.57 17.80
CA ILE A 662 9.22 6.10 19.12
C ILE A 662 9.42 7.62 19.02
N GLU A 663 10.30 8.05 18.13
CA GLU A 663 10.60 9.44 17.81
C GLU A 663 10.41 9.69 16.33
N GLN A 664 9.84 10.85 16.01
CA GLN A 664 9.49 11.22 14.64
C GLN A 664 10.74 11.22 13.75
N GLY A 665 10.73 10.40 12.70
CA GLY A 665 11.81 10.31 11.73
C GLY A 665 12.98 9.40 12.13
N GLU A 666 13.01 8.86 13.35
CA GLU A 666 14.13 8.02 13.81
C GLU A 666 14.09 6.62 13.20
N GLY A 667 12.90 6.13 12.84
CA GLY A 667 12.76 4.80 12.24
C GLY A 667 12.97 3.65 13.21
N LYS A 668 12.68 3.87 14.49
CA LYS A 668 12.56 2.81 15.50
C LYS A 668 11.14 2.75 15.99
N THR A 669 10.59 1.55 16.05
CA THR A 669 9.26 1.33 16.63
C THR A 669 9.35 0.60 17.96
N LYS A 670 8.31 0.77 18.79
CA LYS A 670 8.06 -0.06 19.96
C LYS A 670 6.72 -0.77 19.85
N ASP A 671 6.64 -1.94 20.46
CA ASP A 671 5.38 -2.64 20.65
C ASP A 671 4.55 -1.88 21.67
N ILE A 672 3.26 -1.81 21.39
CA ILE A 672 2.29 -1.53 22.43
C ILE A 672 1.93 -2.91 22.97
N GLN A 673 2.42 -3.26 24.16
CA GLN A 673 1.92 -4.44 24.86
C GLN A 673 0.43 -4.22 25.10
N SER A 674 -0.39 -4.88 24.28
CA SER A 674 -1.84 -4.91 24.35
C SER A 674 -2.32 -5.93 25.37
#